data_AF-A0A1U7CNZ3-F1
#
_entry.id   AF-A0A1U7CNZ3-F1
#
_cell.length_a   1.000
_cell.length_b   1.000
_cell.length_c   1.000
_cell.angle_alpha   90.00
_cell.angle_beta   90.00
_cell.angle_gamma   90.00
#
_symmetry.space_group_name_H-M   'P 1'
#
loop_
_entity.id
_entity.type
_entity.pdbx_description
1 polymer ?
#
loop_
_entity_poly.entity_id
_entity_poly.type
_entity_poly.pdbx_seq_one_letter_code
_entity_poly.pdbx_strand_id
1 'polypeptide(L)'
;MNTATRLSIALFALLATPTLSQAEEAPNPAAAPPASADLLRSYPFDRITLLDGTVVGVEPVSPRPLPVIDQAKLQAERDRKRSTKGVLPPDGNIGLPGEPSKFKPAEAKSEIEKEADREITVHLLQDRPGARGDMRDFKVKRAHIKKVEYFEDMLLAEGERLVQARGFTKAFEHYLRVQSRNPAWPGLVDHVNDLLFAEGRQALHDGEGERGLRLLRELLARKRDYPGLLDQISSAYAVRIVRAFDLGLYPKARRILHELETIAAEHQQVKDLRTKFATAASERAKAGGSVSGPERLDGLTEALRIWPTADGLESEYVREFQAVPTLDVAVDDVPSPLGPWIRSPADARVARLLFLPLLASDGDEAKRGKLAGQLAAGLESTDLGRRLIVRIKPDIPWSDGSRSTSAVDVARALIDRCDPQNPAKYQARWAELLDRVDPSGEGQLELRLKRPLLKPAFWLDAPIGSAHAGFDGRVVVSARERVLVSNGPFNCAVSTPRLIELRARSESSAGGGAAKLKRIREFRYDRPAAALAAFLRGDVTVLAHAPADQVATLAATPDVKVGRYAQPAVHVLALDGRNPAIRNRMLRRGLSYAIDRKALLEETVLRHPASNADAPSDGVFPKGGYADAPGVKPLTHDTVLAAALVTLARGELGKAPIKLKLEYPAIAEVRAVVPRLVEAFRLARVQIEAVELPESQLESELRAGRRFDLAYRVLRCDEPVLDAGQMICPGYDAPPAVNALASAASPRILQLLLQLEQAAEWPTAKGLALQIDRELRDELPVLPLWQTTAHYAWRNRLKGPAEETGSLYQGIETWEVAPWIAKDPWNAK
;
A
#
# COMPACT_ATOMS: atom_id res chain seq x y z
N MET A 1 14.37 14.67 -29.95
CA MET A 1 14.01 14.94 -31.35
C MET A 1 12.48 15.01 -31.38
N ASN A 2 11.83 16.08 -30.91
CA ASN A 2 11.54 17.36 -31.59
C ASN A 2 11.12 17.21 -33.06
N THR A 3 9.83 17.38 -33.34
CA THR A 3 9.34 18.31 -34.39
C THR A 3 7.88 18.66 -34.12
N ALA A 4 7.69 19.89 -33.66
CA ALA A 4 6.47 20.68 -33.83
C ALA A 4 6.79 21.75 -34.87
N THR A 5 5.94 21.98 -35.87
CA THR A 5 5.96 23.25 -36.61
C THR A 5 4.57 23.58 -37.17
N ARG A 6 4.07 24.74 -36.76
CA ARG A 6 2.93 25.49 -37.30
C ARG A 6 3.30 26.11 -38.64
N LEU A 7 2.32 26.34 -39.52
CA LEU A 7 2.36 27.46 -40.47
C LEU A 7 0.96 28.05 -40.66
N SER A 8 0.91 29.38 -40.79
CA SER A 8 -0.27 30.23 -40.72
C SER A 8 -0.53 30.94 -42.06
N ILE A 9 -1.80 31.35 -42.27
CA ILE A 9 -2.29 32.52 -43.05
C ILE A 9 -2.26 32.44 -44.59
N ALA A 10 -3.44 32.56 -45.23
CA ALA A 10 -3.81 33.71 -46.08
C ALA A 10 -5.26 33.65 -46.60
N LEU A 11 -5.88 34.82 -46.58
CA LEU A 11 -7.23 35.22 -46.96
C LEU A 11 -7.29 35.57 -48.45
N PHE A 12 -8.37 35.24 -49.18
CA PHE A 12 -8.80 36.04 -50.33
C PHE A 12 -10.31 35.95 -50.56
N ALA A 13 -10.93 37.12 -50.67
CA ALA A 13 -12.33 37.37 -50.98
C ALA A 13 -12.54 37.46 -52.51
N LEU A 14 -13.75 37.16 -52.98
CA LEU A 14 -14.24 37.72 -54.24
C LEU A 14 -15.73 38.05 -54.16
N LEU A 15 -16.00 39.31 -54.49
CA LEU A 15 -17.28 40.00 -54.57
C LEU A 15 -17.98 39.66 -55.89
N ALA A 16 -19.31 39.58 -55.85
CA ALA A 16 -20.15 39.81 -57.03
C ALA A 16 -21.38 40.63 -56.60
N THR A 17 -21.48 41.82 -57.19
CA THR A 17 -22.56 42.81 -57.07
C THR A 17 -23.79 42.43 -57.89
N PRO A 18 -24.98 42.98 -57.56
CA PRO A 18 -25.89 43.41 -58.61
C PRO A 18 -26.33 44.88 -58.47
N THR A 19 -26.58 45.46 -59.64
CA THR A 19 -27.03 46.83 -59.92
C THR A 19 -28.53 47.03 -59.68
N LEU A 20 -28.87 48.27 -59.31
CA LEU A 20 -30.20 48.81 -59.02
C LEU A 20 -31.16 48.87 -60.22
N SER A 21 -32.45 48.69 -59.93
CA SER A 21 -33.56 49.38 -60.62
C SER A 21 -34.55 49.96 -59.60
N GLN A 22 -34.72 51.28 -59.62
CA GLN A 22 -35.87 52.05 -59.08
C GLN A 22 -37.12 51.75 -59.94
N ALA A 23 -38.38 51.92 -59.53
CA ALA A 23 -39.08 52.28 -58.30
C ALA A 23 -40.57 51.94 -58.53
N GLU A 24 -41.33 51.62 -57.49
CA GLU A 24 -42.65 52.20 -57.21
C GLU A 24 -43.14 51.79 -55.81
N GLU A 25 -43.77 52.75 -55.13
CA GLU A 25 -44.10 52.82 -53.72
C GLU A 25 -45.53 52.32 -53.46
N ALA A 26 -45.77 51.41 -52.50
CA ALA A 26 -47.00 51.28 -51.69
C ALA A 26 -46.83 50.19 -50.58
N PRO A 27 -47.66 50.15 -49.51
CA PRO A 27 -47.25 50.25 -48.12
C PRO A 27 -46.97 48.91 -47.41
N ASN A 28 -46.10 49.00 -46.40
CA ASN A 28 -45.70 47.97 -45.43
C ASN A 28 -46.86 47.15 -44.82
N PRO A 29 -46.72 45.81 -44.73
CA PRO A 29 -47.26 45.08 -43.59
C PRO A 29 -46.24 44.12 -42.96
N ALA A 30 -46.14 44.23 -41.63
CA ALA A 30 -45.70 43.18 -40.69
C ALA A 30 -44.33 42.53 -40.94
N ALA A 31 -43.29 43.10 -40.31
CA ALA A 31 -42.02 42.42 -40.11
C ALA A 31 -42.21 41.07 -39.40
N ALA A 32 -41.73 39.99 -40.04
CA ALA A 32 -41.51 38.70 -39.39
C ALA A 32 -40.47 38.85 -38.26
N PRO A 33 -40.63 38.19 -37.09
CA PRO A 33 -39.66 38.31 -36.01
C PRO A 33 -38.40 37.45 -36.28
N PRO A 34 -37.24 37.86 -35.76
CA PRO A 34 -35.93 37.31 -36.11
C PRO A 34 -35.70 35.91 -35.52
N ALA A 35 -34.92 35.11 -36.24
CA ALA A 35 -34.27 33.92 -35.71
C ALA A 35 -33.26 34.30 -34.60
N SER A 36 -33.25 33.50 -33.53
CA SER A 36 -32.30 33.49 -32.39
C SER A 36 -32.17 34.77 -31.55
N ALA A 37 -33.18 35.08 -30.72
CA ALA A 37 -32.96 35.88 -29.51
C ALA A 37 -32.48 34.96 -28.37
N ASP A 38 -31.49 35.41 -27.58
CA ASP A 38 -31.02 34.69 -26.39
C ASP A 38 -32.15 34.61 -25.34
N LEU A 39 -32.81 33.45 -25.23
CA LEU A 39 -33.93 33.24 -24.33
C LEU A 39 -33.53 33.41 -22.85
N LEU A 40 -32.26 33.18 -22.50
CA LEU A 40 -31.74 33.38 -21.14
C LEU A 40 -31.58 34.86 -20.76
N ARG A 41 -31.60 35.78 -21.72
CA ARG A 41 -31.54 37.24 -21.48
C ARG A 41 -32.83 37.95 -21.83
N SER A 42 -33.69 37.29 -22.60
CA SER A 42 -35.01 37.81 -22.98
C SER A 42 -35.88 38.03 -21.76
N TYR A 43 -36.78 39.01 -21.80
CA TYR A 43 -37.86 39.06 -20.82
C TYR A 43 -38.89 37.97 -21.13
N PRO A 44 -39.49 37.29 -20.14
CA PRO A 44 -40.47 36.23 -20.38
C PRO A 44 -41.66 36.65 -21.25
N PHE A 45 -42.01 35.84 -22.26
CA PHE A 45 -43.09 36.14 -23.19
C PHE A 45 -43.75 34.88 -23.73
N ASP A 46 -45.04 34.95 -24.09
CA ASP A 46 -45.76 33.84 -24.72
C ASP A 46 -46.14 34.20 -26.16
N ARG A 47 -46.34 33.18 -27.01
CA ARG A 47 -46.90 33.34 -28.35
C ARG A 47 -48.27 32.68 -28.41
N ILE A 48 -49.31 33.48 -28.66
CA ILE A 48 -50.68 33.00 -28.84
C ILE A 48 -50.95 32.89 -30.33
N THR A 49 -51.37 31.70 -30.77
CA THR A 49 -51.94 31.49 -32.11
C THR A 49 -53.46 31.49 -32.00
N LEU A 50 -54.13 32.40 -32.68
CA LEU A 50 -55.58 32.46 -32.77
C LEU A 50 -56.11 31.46 -33.80
N LEU A 51 -57.43 31.22 -33.78
CA LEU A 51 -58.07 30.25 -34.70
C LEU A 51 -57.88 30.59 -36.20
N ASP A 52 -57.77 31.87 -36.52
CA ASP A 52 -57.53 32.38 -37.87
C ASP A 52 -56.07 32.22 -38.35
N GLY A 53 -55.19 31.71 -37.48
CA GLY A 53 -53.76 31.53 -37.75
C GLY A 53 -52.89 32.73 -37.38
N THR A 54 -53.47 33.83 -36.89
CA THR A 54 -52.71 35.01 -36.43
C THR A 54 -51.87 34.65 -35.20
N VAL A 55 -50.57 34.95 -35.24
CA VAL A 55 -49.63 34.73 -34.13
C VAL A 55 -49.28 36.06 -33.47
N VAL A 56 -49.50 36.16 -32.15
CA VAL A 56 -49.30 37.38 -31.38
C VAL A 56 -48.36 37.12 -30.21
N GLY A 57 -47.33 37.96 -30.05
CA GLY A 57 -46.44 37.94 -28.90
C GLY A 57 -47.00 38.75 -27.73
N VAL A 58 -47.18 38.11 -26.58
CA VAL A 58 -47.82 38.69 -25.40
C VAL A 58 -46.99 38.51 -24.13
N GLU A 59 -47.29 39.30 -23.11
CA GLU A 59 -46.80 39.03 -21.76
C GLU A 59 -47.35 37.69 -21.22
N PRO A 60 -46.64 37.03 -20.28
CA PRO A 60 -46.99 35.72 -19.73
C PRO A 60 -48.47 35.59 -19.31
N VAL A 61 -49.23 34.69 -19.94
CA VAL A 61 -50.66 34.50 -19.65
C VAL A 61 -50.91 33.72 -18.35
N SER A 62 -52.06 33.99 -17.72
CA SER A 62 -52.54 33.32 -16.49
C SER A 62 -54.00 32.85 -16.63
N PRO A 63 -54.40 31.68 -16.10
CA PRO A 63 -53.59 30.66 -15.40
C PRO A 63 -52.53 30.00 -16.31
N ARG A 64 -51.47 29.45 -15.71
CA ARG A 64 -50.24 29.02 -16.40
C ARG A 64 -49.85 27.58 -16.02
N PRO A 65 -50.02 26.57 -16.89
CA PRO A 65 -50.59 26.67 -18.24
C PRO A 65 -52.11 26.88 -18.23
N LEU A 66 -52.67 27.42 -19.31
CA LEU A 66 -54.11 27.52 -19.50
C LEU A 66 -54.72 26.11 -19.57
N PRO A 67 -55.93 25.89 -19.00
CA PRO A 67 -56.65 24.65 -19.14
C PRO A 67 -56.79 24.21 -20.61
N VAL A 68 -56.57 22.91 -20.85
CA VAL A 68 -56.73 22.30 -22.17
C VAL A 68 -58.22 22.17 -22.45
N ILE A 69 -58.65 22.68 -23.62
CA ILE A 69 -60.02 22.54 -24.09
C ILE A 69 -60.04 21.55 -25.24
N ASP A 70 -60.74 20.43 -25.03
CA ASP A 70 -61.08 19.50 -26.10
C ASP A 70 -62.14 20.14 -26.99
N GLN A 71 -61.70 20.66 -28.15
CA GLN A 71 -62.59 21.35 -29.08
C GLN A 71 -63.67 20.45 -29.66
N ALA A 72 -63.42 19.14 -29.80
CA ALA A 72 -64.43 18.20 -30.30
C ALA A 72 -65.54 18.00 -29.27
N LYS A 73 -65.18 17.86 -27.99
CA LYS A 73 -66.16 17.80 -26.89
C LYS A 73 -66.91 19.12 -26.71
N LEU A 74 -66.22 20.27 -26.78
CA LEU A 74 -66.85 21.59 -26.70
C LEU A 74 -67.85 21.78 -27.85
N GLN A 75 -67.48 21.39 -29.07
CA GLN A 75 -68.35 21.50 -30.24
C GLN A 75 -69.55 20.57 -30.13
N ALA A 76 -69.34 19.30 -29.74
CA ALA A 76 -70.43 18.35 -29.48
C ALA A 76 -71.40 18.85 -28.40
N GLU A 77 -70.90 19.50 -27.35
CA GLU A 77 -71.73 20.03 -26.28
C GLU A 77 -72.51 21.29 -26.71
N ARG A 78 -71.87 22.17 -27.49
CA ARG A 78 -72.52 23.34 -28.11
C ARG A 78 -73.60 22.91 -29.11
N ASP A 79 -73.32 21.92 -29.95
CA ASP A 79 -74.27 21.40 -30.95
C ASP A 79 -75.45 20.68 -30.28
N ARG A 80 -75.18 19.89 -29.23
CA ARG A 80 -76.23 19.31 -28.37
C ARG A 80 -77.16 20.39 -27.83
N LYS A 81 -76.63 21.48 -27.26
CA LYS A 81 -77.45 22.57 -26.69
C LYS A 81 -78.12 23.45 -27.75
N ARG A 82 -77.56 23.56 -28.95
CA ARG A 82 -78.16 24.30 -30.07
C ARG A 82 -79.45 23.64 -30.56
N SER A 83 -79.53 22.31 -30.45
CA SER A 83 -80.75 21.54 -30.73
C SER A 83 -81.86 21.73 -29.69
N THR A 84 -81.54 22.29 -28.52
CA THR A 84 -82.45 22.50 -27.37
C THR A 84 -82.89 23.96 -27.17
N LYS A 85 -82.62 24.87 -28.12
CA LYS A 85 -82.95 26.30 -27.99
C LYS A 85 -84.47 26.50 -27.80
N GLY A 86 -84.85 27.11 -26.67
CA GLY A 86 -86.24 27.27 -26.25
C GLY A 86 -87.12 27.98 -27.27
N VAL A 87 -88.20 27.31 -27.66
CA VAL A 87 -89.32 27.91 -28.41
C VAL A 87 -90.04 28.87 -27.46
N LEU A 88 -90.10 30.16 -27.81
CA LEU A 88 -91.02 31.09 -27.17
C LEU A 88 -92.46 30.64 -27.53
N PRO A 89 -93.32 30.32 -26.55
CA PRO A 89 -94.70 29.98 -26.85
C PRO A 89 -95.38 31.17 -27.55
N PRO A 90 -96.17 30.94 -28.62
CA PRO A 90 -96.81 32.02 -29.38
C PRO A 90 -97.77 32.89 -28.53
N ASP A 91 -98.21 32.41 -27.36
CA ASP A 91 -99.22 33.08 -26.52
C ASP A 91 -98.68 34.10 -25.50
N GLY A 92 -97.35 34.31 -25.42
CA GLY A 92 -96.76 35.21 -24.43
C GLY A 92 -96.80 34.65 -22.98
N ASN A 93 -95.87 35.11 -22.14
CA ASN A 93 -95.65 34.53 -20.80
C ASN A 93 -96.37 35.33 -19.70
N ILE A 94 -97.70 35.31 -19.68
CA ILE A 94 -98.51 35.86 -18.58
C ILE A 94 -99.33 34.71 -17.98
N GLY A 95 -98.93 34.23 -16.81
CA GLY A 95 -99.67 33.25 -16.00
C GLY A 95 -100.37 33.92 -14.81
N LEU A 96 -101.45 33.31 -14.32
CA LEU A 96 -102.17 33.74 -13.11
C LEU A 96 -101.31 33.55 -11.84
N PRO A 97 -101.57 34.29 -10.75
CA PRO A 97 -100.77 34.20 -9.52
C PRO A 97 -100.72 32.78 -8.96
N GLY A 98 -99.55 32.14 -9.00
CA GLY A 98 -99.31 30.79 -8.46
C GLY A 98 -98.91 29.72 -9.49
N GLU A 99 -99.00 29.98 -10.80
CA GLU A 99 -98.52 29.03 -11.81
C GLU A 99 -97.02 29.16 -12.08
N PRO A 100 -96.26 28.04 -12.17
CA PRO A 100 -94.84 28.08 -12.51
C PRO A 100 -94.65 28.51 -13.98
N SER A 101 -93.71 29.45 -14.20
CA SER A 101 -93.36 29.97 -15.53
C SER A 101 -93.10 28.83 -16.53
N LYS A 102 -93.77 28.87 -17.70
CA LYS A 102 -93.55 27.90 -18.80
C LYS A 102 -92.25 28.16 -19.57
N PHE A 103 -91.51 29.20 -19.21
CA PHE A 103 -90.18 29.48 -19.75
C PHE A 103 -89.15 28.53 -19.13
N LYS A 104 -88.62 27.58 -19.92
CA LYS A 104 -87.41 26.84 -19.54
C LYS A 104 -86.20 27.77 -19.71
N PRO A 105 -85.50 28.18 -18.64
CA PRO A 105 -84.28 28.94 -18.78
C PRO A 105 -83.23 28.10 -19.53
N ALA A 106 -82.36 28.76 -20.30
CA ALA A 106 -81.27 28.09 -20.99
C ALA A 106 -80.43 27.24 -20.01
N GLU A 107 -80.10 26.00 -20.39
CA GLU A 107 -79.26 25.12 -19.57
C GLU A 107 -77.97 25.84 -19.14
N ALA A 108 -77.64 25.78 -17.85
CA ALA A 108 -76.43 26.38 -17.30
C ALA A 108 -75.19 25.91 -18.09
N LYS A 109 -74.25 26.82 -18.35
CA LYS A 109 -73.02 26.51 -19.08
C LYS A 109 -72.29 25.34 -18.40
N SER A 110 -71.90 24.34 -19.18
CA SER A 110 -71.05 23.24 -18.67
C SER A 110 -69.68 23.79 -18.25
N GLU A 111 -68.91 23.04 -17.48
CA GLU A 111 -67.56 23.48 -17.08
C GLU A 111 -66.65 23.74 -18.28
N ILE A 112 -66.76 22.94 -19.36
CA ILE A 112 -65.99 23.16 -20.58
C ILE A 112 -66.45 24.42 -21.33
N GLU A 113 -67.75 24.74 -21.31
CA GLU A 113 -68.29 25.99 -21.89
C GLU A 113 -67.91 27.21 -21.07
N LYS A 114 -67.90 27.10 -19.73
CA LYS A 114 -67.44 28.15 -18.82
C LYS A 114 -65.96 28.46 -19.04
N GLU A 115 -65.13 27.43 -19.19
CA GLU A 115 -63.70 27.60 -19.47
C GLU A 115 -63.46 28.07 -20.91
N ALA A 116 -64.27 27.64 -21.89
CA ALA A 116 -64.20 28.11 -23.27
C ALA A 116 -64.57 29.60 -23.42
N ASP A 117 -65.59 30.04 -22.69
CA ASP A 117 -66.04 31.44 -22.69
C ASP A 117 -65.25 32.33 -21.73
N ARG A 118 -64.30 31.76 -20.97
CA ARG A 118 -63.42 32.50 -20.07
C ARG A 118 -62.61 33.53 -20.85
N GLU A 119 -62.70 34.78 -20.42
CA GLU A 119 -61.89 35.88 -20.95
C GLU A 119 -60.48 35.79 -20.36
N ILE A 120 -59.48 35.67 -21.22
CA ILE A 120 -58.06 35.73 -20.87
C ILE A 120 -57.58 37.15 -21.21
N THR A 121 -57.10 37.87 -20.20
CA THR A 121 -56.44 39.16 -20.42
C THR A 121 -55.03 38.91 -20.97
N VAL A 122 -54.70 39.58 -22.07
CA VAL A 122 -53.40 39.50 -22.74
C VAL A 122 -52.88 40.92 -22.99
N HIS A 123 -51.58 41.12 -22.76
CA HIS A 123 -50.90 42.39 -23.00
C HIS A 123 -49.91 42.18 -24.15
N LEU A 124 -49.96 43.03 -25.18
CA LEU A 124 -49.07 42.89 -26.34
C LEU A 124 -47.64 43.31 -25.96
N LEU A 125 -46.63 42.53 -26.38
CA LEU A 125 -45.21 42.82 -26.11
C LEU A 125 -44.72 44.16 -26.68
N GLN A 126 -45.43 44.72 -27.67
CA GLN A 126 -45.10 45.98 -28.34
C GLN A 126 -45.45 47.22 -27.48
N ASP A 127 -46.27 47.07 -26.44
CA ASP A 127 -46.78 48.17 -25.59
C ASP A 127 -45.96 48.36 -24.29
N ARG A 128 -44.65 48.10 -24.34
CA ARG A 128 -43.78 48.10 -23.15
C ARG A 128 -43.21 49.47 -22.77
N PRO A 129 -42.95 49.73 -21.47
CA PRO A 129 -42.34 50.99 -21.02
C PRO A 129 -40.91 51.09 -21.56
N GLY A 130 -40.73 52.00 -22.53
CA GLY A 130 -39.50 52.17 -23.31
C GLY A 130 -39.76 52.33 -24.82
N ALA A 131 -40.88 51.79 -25.30
CA ALA A 131 -41.52 52.19 -26.56
C ALA A 131 -42.75 53.05 -26.20
N ARG A 132 -43.02 54.11 -26.97
CA ARG A 132 -44.17 55.01 -26.72
C ARG A 132 -45.49 54.25 -26.93
N GLY A 133 -46.08 53.68 -25.89
CA GLY A 133 -47.42 53.10 -25.91
C GLY A 133 -47.92 52.77 -24.51
N ASP A 134 -49.12 53.22 -24.17
CA ASP A 134 -49.82 52.81 -22.94
C ASP A 134 -50.12 51.30 -22.99
N MET A 135 -49.90 50.57 -21.89
CA MET A 135 -50.29 49.15 -21.77
C MET A 135 -51.78 49.01 -22.04
N ARG A 136 -52.15 48.39 -23.17
CA ARG A 136 -53.55 48.10 -23.51
C ARG A 136 -53.90 46.68 -23.08
N ASP A 137 -55.00 46.56 -22.33
CA ASP A 137 -55.56 45.28 -21.92
C ASP A 137 -56.43 44.73 -23.04
N PHE A 138 -55.98 43.66 -23.69
CA PHE A 138 -56.80 42.93 -24.65
C PHE A 138 -57.44 41.74 -23.96
N LYS A 139 -58.72 41.49 -24.21
CA LYS A 139 -59.43 40.31 -23.69
C LYS A 139 -59.75 39.36 -24.83
N VAL A 140 -59.24 38.13 -24.73
CA VAL A 140 -59.48 37.07 -25.71
C VAL A 140 -60.19 35.91 -25.03
N LYS A 141 -61.31 35.45 -25.60
CA LYS A 141 -61.97 34.24 -25.11
C LYS A 141 -61.08 33.02 -25.35
N ARG A 142 -60.95 32.14 -24.36
CA ARG A 142 -60.12 30.92 -24.44
C ARG A 142 -60.45 30.05 -25.65
N ALA A 143 -61.73 30.00 -26.08
CA ALA A 143 -62.18 29.29 -27.27
C ALA A 143 -61.54 29.79 -28.59
N HIS A 144 -61.10 31.05 -28.65
CA HIS A 144 -60.48 31.62 -29.85
C HIS A 144 -58.95 31.43 -29.90
N ILE A 145 -58.37 30.83 -28.85
CA ILE A 145 -56.94 30.50 -28.80
C ILE A 145 -56.75 29.06 -29.29
N LYS A 146 -56.10 28.92 -30.44
CA LYS A 146 -55.76 27.63 -31.06
C LYS A 146 -54.62 26.95 -30.32
N LYS A 147 -53.55 27.68 -30.04
CA LYS A 147 -52.32 27.18 -29.38
C LYS A 147 -51.66 28.32 -28.61
N VAL A 148 -51.07 28.01 -27.47
CA VAL A 148 -50.13 28.90 -26.79
C VAL A 148 -48.78 28.20 -26.74
N GLU A 149 -47.74 28.90 -27.21
CA GLU A 149 -46.36 28.52 -26.94
C GLU A 149 -45.91 29.34 -25.75
N TYR A 150 -45.75 28.68 -24.61
CA TYR A 150 -45.34 29.33 -23.38
C TYR A 150 -43.84 29.59 -23.40
N PHE A 151 -43.41 30.66 -22.75
CA PHE A 151 -41.99 30.96 -22.58
C PHE A 151 -41.20 29.78 -21.99
N GLU A 152 -41.77 29.08 -21.01
CA GLU A 152 -41.15 27.92 -20.38
C GLU A 152 -41.00 26.76 -21.37
N ASP A 153 -41.97 26.51 -22.24
CA ASP A 153 -41.85 25.48 -23.29
C ASP A 153 -40.78 25.83 -24.32
N MET A 154 -40.62 27.12 -24.66
CA MET A 154 -39.53 27.58 -25.53
C MET A 154 -38.16 27.38 -24.89
N LEU A 155 -38.04 27.65 -23.58
CA LEU A 155 -36.83 27.39 -22.82
C LEU A 155 -36.52 25.88 -22.73
N LEU A 156 -37.54 25.05 -22.50
CA LEU A 156 -37.39 23.59 -22.49
C LEU A 156 -36.92 23.07 -23.86
N ALA A 157 -37.55 23.51 -24.95
CA ALA A 157 -37.18 23.10 -26.32
C ALA A 157 -35.77 23.56 -26.71
N GLU A 158 -35.36 24.77 -26.35
CA GLU A 158 -33.98 25.24 -26.60
C GLU A 158 -32.97 24.50 -25.73
N GLY A 159 -33.32 24.21 -24.47
CA GLY A 159 -32.52 23.35 -23.59
C GLY A 159 -32.34 21.95 -24.18
N GLU A 160 -33.39 21.33 -24.70
CA GLU A 160 -33.34 20.01 -25.35
C GLU A 160 -32.41 20.04 -26.57
N ARG A 161 -32.56 21.05 -27.44
CA ARG A 161 -31.68 21.26 -28.58
C ARG A 161 -30.20 21.38 -28.16
N LEU A 162 -29.94 22.09 -27.06
CA LEU A 162 -28.59 22.23 -26.49
C LEU A 162 -28.08 20.91 -25.91
N VAL A 163 -28.91 20.09 -25.25
CA VAL A 163 -28.54 18.75 -24.80
C VAL A 163 -28.11 17.88 -25.98
N GLN A 164 -28.89 17.88 -27.07
CA GLN A 164 -28.56 17.14 -28.29
C GLN A 164 -27.23 17.64 -28.92
N ALA A 165 -26.98 18.94 -28.85
CA ALA A 165 -25.73 19.57 -29.30
C ALA A 165 -24.56 19.46 -28.29
N ARG A 166 -24.72 18.73 -27.18
CA ARG A 166 -23.72 18.56 -26.08
C ARG A 166 -23.38 19.87 -25.34
N GLY A 167 -24.24 20.88 -25.41
CA GLY A 167 -24.14 22.14 -24.68
C GLY A 167 -24.75 22.08 -23.28
N PHE A 168 -24.31 21.12 -22.45
CA PHE A 168 -24.98 20.77 -21.18
C PHE A 168 -25.10 21.92 -20.18
N THR A 169 -24.05 22.72 -20.01
CA THR A 169 -24.07 23.87 -19.08
C THR A 169 -25.15 24.88 -19.46
N LYS A 170 -25.26 25.22 -20.75
CA LYS A 170 -26.28 26.15 -21.23
C LYS A 170 -27.67 25.54 -21.16
N ALA A 171 -27.83 24.25 -21.47
CA ALA A 171 -29.10 23.55 -21.30
C ALA A 171 -29.58 23.58 -19.84
N PHE A 172 -28.67 23.35 -18.89
CA PHE A 172 -28.97 23.45 -17.46
C PHE A 172 -29.44 24.85 -17.06
N GLU A 173 -28.81 25.92 -17.57
CA GLU A 173 -29.24 27.30 -17.32
C GLU A 173 -30.67 27.56 -17.80
N HIS A 174 -31.08 26.99 -18.94
CA HIS A 174 -32.46 27.12 -19.45
C HIS A 174 -33.46 26.42 -18.53
N TYR A 175 -33.14 25.21 -18.07
CA TYR A 175 -34.01 24.47 -17.14
C TYR A 175 -34.08 25.12 -15.76
N LEU A 176 -32.95 25.66 -15.26
CA LEU A 176 -32.91 26.41 -14.00
C LEU A 176 -33.80 27.65 -14.07
N ARG A 177 -33.83 28.33 -15.23
CA ARG A 177 -34.70 29.48 -15.46
C ARG A 177 -36.18 29.11 -15.51
N VAL A 178 -36.53 27.94 -16.02
CA VAL A 178 -37.91 27.42 -15.92
C VAL A 178 -38.24 27.09 -14.46
N GLN A 179 -37.35 26.39 -13.76
CA GLN A 179 -37.51 26.02 -12.35
C GLN A 179 -37.70 27.22 -11.44
N SER A 180 -36.93 28.30 -11.63
CA SER A 180 -37.04 29.52 -10.83
C SER A 180 -38.37 30.25 -11.02
N ARG A 181 -39.04 30.03 -12.16
CA ARG A 181 -40.32 30.66 -12.51
C ARG A 181 -41.50 29.82 -12.08
N ASN A 182 -41.48 28.53 -12.42
CA ASN A 182 -42.49 27.57 -12.03
C ASN A 182 -41.88 26.17 -11.86
N PRO A 183 -41.59 25.75 -10.62
CA PRO A 183 -41.03 24.42 -10.35
C PRO A 183 -41.95 23.26 -10.77
N ALA A 184 -43.26 23.50 -10.85
CA ALA A 184 -44.27 22.50 -11.23
C ALA A 184 -44.61 22.54 -12.73
N TRP A 185 -43.78 23.19 -13.56
CA TRP A 185 -44.03 23.27 -15.01
C TRP A 185 -44.03 21.87 -15.64
N PRO A 186 -45.08 21.49 -16.40
CA PRO A 186 -45.13 20.21 -17.08
C PRO A 186 -43.88 19.97 -17.96
N GLY A 187 -43.30 18.78 -17.88
CA GLY A 187 -42.13 18.39 -18.68
C GLY A 187 -40.77 18.82 -18.12
N LEU A 188 -40.67 19.78 -17.18
CA LEU A 188 -39.38 20.22 -16.61
C LEU A 188 -38.58 19.08 -16.00
N VAL A 189 -39.24 18.21 -15.22
CA VAL A 189 -38.59 17.08 -14.55
C VAL A 189 -38.00 16.10 -15.57
N ASP A 190 -38.72 15.81 -16.64
CA ASP A 190 -38.25 14.90 -17.69
C ASP A 190 -37.03 15.48 -18.44
N HIS A 191 -37.06 16.77 -18.77
CA HIS A 191 -35.92 17.44 -19.42
C HIS A 191 -34.65 17.47 -18.54
N VAL A 192 -34.81 17.69 -17.24
CA VAL A 192 -33.69 17.60 -16.28
C VAL A 192 -33.15 16.17 -16.21
N ASN A 193 -34.02 15.17 -16.20
CA ASN A 193 -33.62 13.77 -16.22
C ASN A 193 -32.83 13.42 -17.51
N ASP A 194 -33.31 13.89 -18.66
CA ASP A 194 -32.66 13.68 -19.96
C ASP A 194 -31.27 14.35 -20.03
N LEU A 195 -31.13 15.55 -19.46
CA LEU A 195 -29.85 16.24 -19.34
C LEU A 195 -28.87 15.45 -18.46
N LEU A 196 -29.30 15.02 -17.26
CA LEU A 196 -28.45 14.22 -16.36
C LEU A 196 -27.98 12.93 -17.03
N PHE A 197 -28.85 12.26 -17.76
CA PHE A 197 -28.50 11.05 -18.50
C PHE A 197 -27.51 11.34 -19.63
N ALA A 198 -27.79 12.34 -20.47
CA ALA A 198 -26.96 12.69 -21.62
C ALA A 198 -25.57 13.19 -21.22
N GLU A 199 -25.49 14.10 -20.24
CA GLU A 199 -24.21 14.61 -19.72
C GLU A 199 -23.44 13.51 -18.99
N GLY A 200 -24.13 12.71 -18.16
CA GLY A 200 -23.53 11.59 -17.44
C GLY A 200 -22.89 10.58 -18.39
N ARG A 201 -23.61 10.16 -19.44
CA ARG A 201 -23.11 9.26 -20.48
C ARG A 201 -21.93 9.85 -21.25
N GLN A 202 -22.01 11.13 -21.61
CA GLN A 202 -20.91 11.79 -22.32
C GLN A 202 -19.64 11.89 -21.45
N ALA A 203 -19.78 12.25 -20.17
CA ALA A 203 -18.66 12.29 -19.23
C ALA A 203 -17.99 10.91 -19.06
N LEU A 204 -18.77 9.82 -19.04
CA LEU A 204 -18.21 8.46 -19.04
C LEU A 204 -17.40 8.18 -20.31
N HIS A 205 -17.92 8.54 -21.49
CA HIS A 205 -17.23 8.38 -22.77
C HIS A 205 -15.92 9.17 -22.83
N ASP A 206 -15.89 10.37 -22.25
CA ASP A 206 -14.71 11.26 -22.27
C ASP A 206 -13.65 10.88 -21.21
N GLY A 207 -13.85 9.77 -20.49
CA GLY A 207 -12.93 9.28 -19.47
C GLY A 207 -13.11 9.93 -18.09
N GLU A 208 -14.09 10.81 -17.92
CA GLU A 208 -14.45 11.47 -16.65
C GLU A 208 -15.34 10.57 -15.79
N GLY A 209 -14.87 9.36 -15.48
CA GLY A 209 -15.66 8.29 -14.85
C GLY A 209 -16.37 8.68 -13.55
N GLU A 210 -15.68 9.40 -12.65
CA GLU A 210 -16.25 9.84 -11.36
C GLU A 210 -17.35 10.89 -11.56
N ARG A 211 -17.18 11.81 -12.50
CA ARG A 211 -18.18 12.83 -12.82
C ARG A 211 -19.41 12.19 -13.46
N GLY A 212 -19.21 11.31 -14.44
CA GLY A 212 -20.30 10.61 -15.12
C GLY A 212 -21.12 9.76 -14.14
N LEU A 213 -20.46 8.98 -13.28
CA LEU A 213 -21.15 8.19 -12.25
C LEU A 213 -21.92 9.04 -11.25
N ARG A 214 -21.39 10.21 -10.87
CA ARG A 214 -22.10 11.15 -9.98
C ARG A 214 -23.41 11.63 -10.60
N LEU A 215 -23.39 12.04 -11.87
CA LEU A 215 -24.58 12.51 -12.59
C LEU A 215 -25.63 11.41 -12.77
N LEU A 216 -25.19 10.20 -13.14
CA LEU A 216 -26.10 9.06 -13.29
C LEU A 216 -26.68 8.58 -11.94
N ARG A 217 -25.93 8.66 -10.84
CA ARG A 217 -26.45 8.36 -9.49
C ARG A 217 -27.46 9.39 -9.02
N GLU A 218 -27.28 10.66 -9.38
CA GLU A 218 -28.28 11.71 -9.14
C GLU A 218 -29.58 11.39 -9.89
N LEU A 219 -29.48 10.97 -11.16
CA LEU A 219 -30.65 10.52 -11.91
C LEU A 219 -31.29 9.25 -11.30
N LEU A 220 -30.48 8.30 -10.83
CA LEU A 220 -30.97 7.09 -10.16
C LEU A 220 -31.80 7.40 -8.91
N ALA A 221 -31.38 8.40 -8.12
CA ALA A 221 -32.12 8.86 -6.95
C ALA A 221 -33.46 9.53 -7.30
N ARG A 222 -33.55 10.12 -8.50
CA ARG A 222 -34.76 10.79 -9.01
C ARG A 222 -35.73 9.82 -9.68
N LYS A 223 -35.22 8.96 -10.57
CA LYS A 223 -36.00 8.04 -11.41
C LYS A 223 -35.21 6.77 -11.69
N ARG A 224 -35.42 5.75 -10.86
CA ARG A 224 -34.68 4.48 -10.91
C ARG A 224 -34.93 3.68 -12.18
N ASP A 225 -36.14 3.75 -12.72
CA ASP A 225 -36.61 3.04 -13.92
C ASP A 225 -36.35 3.81 -15.22
N TYR A 226 -35.47 4.82 -15.21
CA TYR A 226 -35.13 5.57 -16.41
C TYR A 226 -34.49 4.66 -17.47
N PRO A 227 -34.98 4.66 -18.74
CA PRO A 227 -34.49 3.76 -19.78
C PRO A 227 -32.98 3.86 -20.01
N GLY A 228 -32.28 2.72 -19.97
CA GLY A 228 -30.83 2.64 -20.20
C GLY A 228 -29.95 3.18 -19.07
N LEU A 229 -30.52 3.70 -17.97
CA LEU A 229 -29.74 4.22 -16.83
C LEU A 229 -28.91 3.12 -16.15
N LEU A 230 -29.54 2.00 -15.82
CA LEU A 230 -28.87 0.89 -15.16
C LEU A 230 -27.80 0.26 -16.05
N ASP A 231 -27.98 0.24 -17.38
CA ASP A 231 -26.98 -0.23 -18.32
C ASP A 231 -25.72 0.66 -18.28
N GLN A 232 -25.89 1.99 -18.30
CA GLN A 232 -24.76 2.94 -18.25
C GLN A 232 -24.01 2.87 -16.91
N ILE A 233 -24.75 2.83 -15.80
CA ILE A 233 -24.15 2.69 -14.46
C ILE A 233 -23.39 1.36 -14.36
N SER A 234 -24.02 0.25 -14.75
CA SER A 234 -23.41 -1.08 -14.68
C SER A 234 -22.16 -1.18 -15.56
N SER A 235 -22.19 -0.60 -16.76
CA SER A 235 -21.03 -0.55 -17.66
C SER A 235 -19.86 0.24 -17.07
N ALA A 236 -20.12 1.42 -16.48
CA ALA A 236 -19.08 2.24 -15.85
C ALA A 236 -18.44 1.56 -14.64
N TYR A 237 -19.23 0.88 -13.81
CA TYR A 237 -18.69 0.06 -12.71
C TYR A 237 -17.90 -1.14 -13.24
N ALA A 238 -18.40 -1.82 -14.27
CA ALA A 238 -17.73 -2.98 -14.86
C ALA A 238 -16.30 -2.63 -15.33
N VAL A 239 -16.09 -1.47 -15.97
CA VAL A 239 -14.75 -0.99 -16.35
C VAL A 239 -13.82 -0.88 -15.13
N ARG A 240 -14.30 -0.32 -14.02
CA ARG A 240 -13.53 -0.16 -12.78
C ARG A 240 -13.24 -1.51 -12.11
N ILE A 241 -14.23 -2.40 -12.09
CA ILE A 241 -14.12 -3.76 -11.50
C ILE A 241 -13.11 -4.59 -12.29
N VAL A 242 -13.25 -4.65 -13.62
CA VAL A 242 -12.36 -5.40 -14.51
C VAL A 242 -10.93 -4.86 -14.41
N ARG A 243 -10.73 -3.55 -14.43
CA ARG A 243 -9.40 -2.96 -14.24
C ARG A 243 -8.76 -3.35 -12.90
N ALA A 244 -9.53 -3.31 -11.81
CA ALA A 244 -9.01 -3.72 -10.50
C ALA A 244 -8.73 -5.24 -10.44
N PHE A 245 -9.57 -6.04 -11.08
CA PHE A 245 -9.41 -7.48 -11.20
C PHE A 245 -8.13 -7.84 -11.97
N ASP A 246 -7.92 -7.24 -13.14
CA ASP A 246 -6.76 -7.52 -14.00
C ASP A 246 -5.43 -7.06 -13.36
N LEU A 247 -5.49 -6.11 -12.41
CA LEU A 247 -4.35 -5.70 -11.58
C LEU A 247 -4.11 -6.62 -10.36
N GLY A 248 -4.88 -7.70 -10.19
CA GLY A 248 -4.81 -8.61 -9.04
C GLY A 248 -5.32 -7.99 -7.73
N LEU A 249 -6.01 -6.85 -7.78
CA LEU A 249 -6.55 -6.16 -6.61
C LEU A 249 -7.96 -6.70 -6.27
N TYR A 250 -8.08 -8.02 -6.08
CA TYR A 250 -9.38 -8.69 -5.91
C TYR A 250 -10.25 -8.11 -4.79
N PRO A 251 -9.74 -7.78 -3.59
CA PRO A 251 -10.57 -7.16 -2.54
C PRO A 251 -11.17 -5.81 -2.97
N LYS A 252 -10.42 -5.01 -3.72
CA LYS A 252 -10.91 -3.73 -4.26
C LYS A 252 -11.96 -3.97 -5.34
N ALA A 253 -11.72 -4.94 -6.22
CA ALA A 253 -12.64 -5.29 -7.29
C ALA A 253 -13.98 -5.82 -6.74
N ARG A 254 -13.94 -6.70 -5.73
CA ARG A 254 -15.14 -7.21 -5.02
C ARG A 254 -15.89 -6.10 -4.30
N ARG A 255 -15.20 -5.19 -3.60
CA ARG A 255 -15.85 -4.03 -2.97
C ARG A 255 -16.69 -3.24 -3.99
N ILE A 256 -16.12 -2.93 -5.15
CA ILE A 256 -16.82 -2.16 -6.19
C ILE A 256 -17.99 -2.98 -6.78
N LEU A 257 -17.84 -4.30 -6.91
CA LEU A 257 -18.92 -5.21 -7.31
C LEU A 257 -20.08 -5.20 -6.29
N HIS A 258 -19.80 -5.32 -4.99
CA HIS A 258 -20.83 -5.25 -3.96
C HIS A 258 -21.52 -3.87 -3.93
N GLU A 259 -20.78 -2.79 -4.14
CA GLU A 259 -21.37 -1.45 -4.33
C GLU A 259 -22.33 -1.43 -5.54
N LEU A 260 -22.02 -2.12 -6.65
CA LEU A 260 -22.92 -2.23 -7.80
C LEU A 260 -24.15 -3.13 -7.51
N GLU A 261 -23.97 -4.21 -6.75
CA GLU A 261 -25.06 -5.12 -6.37
C GLU A 261 -26.15 -4.41 -5.57
N THR A 262 -25.77 -3.47 -4.68
CA THR A 262 -26.77 -2.65 -3.96
C THR A 262 -27.61 -1.75 -4.88
N ILE A 263 -27.10 -1.45 -6.08
CA ILE A 263 -27.77 -0.60 -7.07
C ILE A 263 -28.59 -1.45 -8.06
N ALA A 264 -28.01 -2.51 -8.63
CA ALA A 264 -28.53 -3.21 -9.78
C ALA A 264 -28.35 -4.74 -9.70
N ALA A 265 -28.66 -5.35 -8.54
CA ALA A 265 -28.48 -6.79 -8.27
C ALA A 265 -28.93 -7.74 -9.41
N GLU A 266 -30.10 -7.47 -10.01
CA GLU A 266 -30.69 -8.36 -11.04
C GLU A 266 -30.16 -8.14 -12.46
N HIS A 267 -29.30 -7.14 -12.66
CA HIS A 267 -28.78 -6.76 -13.98
C HIS A 267 -27.84 -7.83 -14.55
N GLN A 268 -27.94 -8.10 -15.86
CA GLN A 268 -27.13 -9.14 -16.52
C GLN A 268 -25.62 -8.92 -16.32
N GLN A 269 -25.14 -7.68 -16.48
CA GLN A 269 -23.74 -7.31 -16.22
C GLN A 269 -23.23 -7.70 -14.81
N VAL A 270 -24.08 -7.61 -13.78
CA VAL A 270 -23.71 -8.00 -12.41
C VAL A 270 -23.55 -9.52 -12.32
N LYS A 271 -24.49 -10.26 -12.94
CA LYS A 271 -24.43 -11.73 -13.04
C LYS A 271 -23.17 -12.17 -13.79
N ASP A 272 -22.85 -11.52 -14.90
CA ASP A 272 -21.65 -11.80 -15.70
C ASP A 272 -20.36 -11.53 -14.91
N LEU A 273 -20.29 -10.42 -14.16
CA LEU A 273 -19.15 -10.10 -13.31
C LEU A 273 -18.98 -11.13 -12.19
N ARG A 274 -20.06 -11.51 -11.49
CA ARG A 274 -20.01 -12.58 -10.47
C ARG A 274 -19.50 -13.89 -11.07
N THR A 275 -20.01 -14.27 -12.24
CA THR A 275 -19.55 -15.45 -12.97
C THR A 275 -18.07 -15.33 -13.32
N LYS A 276 -17.57 -14.16 -13.74
CA LYS A 276 -16.14 -13.93 -14.00
C LYS A 276 -15.28 -14.23 -12.77
N PHE A 277 -15.66 -13.74 -11.60
CA PHE A 277 -14.94 -14.04 -10.34
C PHE A 277 -15.00 -15.53 -9.98
N ALA A 278 -16.20 -16.13 -10.04
CA ALA A 278 -16.39 -17.54 -9.69
C ALA A 278 -15.62 -18.48 -10.63
N THR A 279 -15.67 -18.24 -11.95
CA THR A 279 -14.92 -18.99 -12.95
C THR A 279 -13.42 -18.84 -12.73
N ALA A 280 -12.92 -17.63 -12.54
CA ALA A 280 -11.49 -17.41 -12.30
C ALA A 280 -11.00 -18.08 -11.01
N ALA A 281 -11.80 -18.07 -9.94
CA ALA A 281 -11.49 -18.80 -8.72
C ALA A 281 -11.45 -20.31 -8.96
N SER A 282 -12.43 -20.87 -9.68
CA SER A 282 -12.47 -22.29 -10.02
C SER A 282 -11.29 -22.73 -10.90
N GLU A 283 -10.95 -21.93 -11.92
CA GLU A 283 -9.80 -22.17 -12.79
C GLU A 283 -8.49 -22.12 -12.00
N ARG A 284 -8.35 -21.16 -11.09
CA ARG A 284 -7.16 -21.04 -10.25
C ARG A 284 -7.02 -22.22 -9.28
N ALA A 285 -8.12 -22.68 -8.71
CA ALA A 285 -8.14 -23.88 -7.89
C ALA A 285 -7.71 -25.12 -8.70
N LYS A 286 -8.23 -25.29 -9.92
CA LYS A 286 -7.84 -26.40 -10.83
C LYS A 286 -6.37 -26.33 -11.24
N ALA A 287 -5.82 -25.13 -11.45
CA ALA A 287 -4.42 -24.93 -11.81
C ALA A 287 -3.44 -25.37 -10.70
N GLY A 288 -3.86 -25.44 -9.45
CA GLY A 288 -3.08 -26.02 -8.35
C GLY A 288 -2.92 -27.54 -8.43
N GLY A 289 -3.50 -28.20 -9.44
CA GLY A 289 -3.54 -29.66 -9.55
C GLY A 289 -4.60 -30.29 -8.66
N SER A 290 -4.80 -31.61 -8.76
CA SER A 290 -5.75 -32.38 -7.93
C SER A 290 -5.07 -33.21 -6.83
N VAL A 291 -3.75 -33.27 -6.83
CA VAL A 291 -2.95 -34.02 -5.86
C VAL A 291 -2.77 -33.17 -4.61
N SER A 292 -3.06 -33.73 -3.44
CA SER A 292 -2.86 -33.06 -2.15
C SER A 292 -1.39 -32.67 -1.97
N GLY A 293 -1.14 -31.44 -1.52
CA GLY A 293 0.21 -30.91 -1.37
C GLY A 293 0.29 -29.38 -1.40
N PRO A 294 1.51 -28.82 -1.33
CA PRO A 294 1.77 -27.37 -1.32
C PRO A 294 1.15 -26.65 -2.52
N GLU A 295 1.25 -27.22 -3.71
CA GLU A 295 0.79 -26.62 -4.96
C GLU A 295 -0.75 -26.56 -5.03
N ARG A 296 -1.44 -27.59 -4.53
CA ARG A 296 -2.91 -27.59 -4.37
C ARG A 296 -3.34 -26.52 -3.38
N LEU A 297 -2.67 -26.44 -2.23
CA LEU A 297 -2.96 -25.45 -1.20
C LEU A 297 -2.78 -24.02 -1.74
N ASP A 298 -1.75 -23.77 -2.55
CA ASP A 298 -1.52 -22.45 -3.16
C ASP A 298 -2.58 -22.09 -4.20
N GLY A 299 -2.99 -23.07 -5.02
CA GLY A 299 -4.11 -22.90 -5.96
C GLY A 299 -5.42 -22.54 -5.24
N LEU A 300 -5.74 -23.25 -4.15
CA LEU A 300 -6.92 -22.98 -3.31
C LEU A 300 -6.83 -21.63 -2.60
N THR A 301 -5.65 -21.28 -2.06
CA THR A 301 -5.42 -19.99 -1.40
C THR A 301 -5.68 -18.84 -2.36
N GLU A 302 -5.12 -18.90 -3.57
CA GLU A 302 -5.31 -17.83 -4.57
C GLU A 302 -6.74 -17.83 -5.11
N ALA A 303 -7.38 -18.99 -5.27
CA ALA A 303 -8.79 -19.08 -5.65
C ALA A 303 -9.71 -18.38 -4.64
N LEU A 304 -9.52 -18.65 -3.34
CA LEU A 304 -10.27 -18.00 -2.26
C LEU A 304 -9.91 -16.52 -2.13
N ARG A 305 -8.70 -16.11 -2.53
CA ARG A 305 -8.33 -14.69 -2.64
C ARG A 305 -9.11 -13.98 -3.74
N ILE A 306 -9.40 -14.66 -4.86
CA ILE A 306 -10.23 -14.14 -5.95
C ILE A 306 -11.68 -14.06 -5.50
N TRP A 307 -12.26 -15.17 -5.03
CA TRP A 307 -13.66 -15.27 -4.62
C TRP A 307 -13.80 -16.12 -3.34
N PRO A 308 -13.92 -15.49 -2.14
CA PRO A 308 -13.92 -16.20 -0.86
C PRO A 308 -15.13 -17.11 -0.64
N THR A 309 -16.26 -16.81 -1.29
CA THR A 309 -17.52 -17.56 -1.16
C THR A 309 -17.74 -18.54 -2.31
N ALA A 310 -16.66 -19.00 -2.95
CA ALA A 310 -16.74 -20.05 -3.95
C ALA A 310 -17.14 -21.38 -3.31
N ASP A 311 -18.23 -21.98 -3.80
CA ASP A 311 -18.82 -23.19 -3.24
C ASP A 311 -17.80 -24.34 -3.16
N GLY A 312 -17.69 -24.95 -1.98
CA GLY A 312 -16.84 -26.11 -1.71
C GLY A 312 -15.34 -25.82 -1.55
N LEU A 313 -14.83 -24.66 -1.99
CA LEU A 313 -13.39 -24.36 -1.93
C LEU A 313 -12.87 -24.13 -0.51
N GLU A 314 -13.69 -23.54 0.38
CA GLU A 314 -13.30 -23.32 1.78
C GLU A 314 -13.03 -24.64 2.52
N SER A 315 -13.96 -25.59 2.45
CA SER A 315 -13.80 -26.89 3.11
C SER A 315 -12.59 -27.66 2.55
N GLU A 316 -12.36 -27.54 1.24
CA GLU A 316 -11.20 -28.13 0.60
C GLU A 316 -9.89 -27.48 1.08
N TYR A 317 -9.82 -26.14 1.07
CA TYR A 317 -8.68 -25.40 1.59
C TYR A 317 -8.37 -25.78 3.04
N VAL A 318 -9.38 -25.86 3.91
CA VAL A 318 -9.18 -26.24 5.32
C VAL A 318 -8.54 -27.62 5.43
N ARG A 319 -9.02 -28.60 4.66
CA ARG A 319 -8.47 -29.96 4.63
C ARG A 319 -7.02 -29.97 4.13
N GLU A 320 -6.74 -29.29 3.03
CA GLU A 320 -5.38 -29.23 2.46
C GLU A 320 -4.42 -28.46 3.37
N PHE A 321 -4.88 -27.39 4.01
CA PHE A 321 -4.08 -26.63 4.97
C PHE A 321 -3.75 -27.46 6.21
N GLN A 322 -4.67 -28.29 6.70
CA GLN A 322 -4.40 -29.22 7.80
C GLN A 322 -3.36 -30.29 7.43
N ALA A 323 -3.29 -30.69 6.15
CA ALA A 323 -2.27 -31.60 5.65
C ALA A 323 -0.90 -30.92 5.49
N VAL A 324 -0.89 -29.64 5.10
CA VAL A 324 0.34 -28.83 4.95
C VAL A 324 0.25 -27.50 5.71
N PRO A 325 0.26 -27.52 7.07
CA PRO A 325 0.22 -26.29 7.86
C PRO A 325 1.32 -25.33 7.43
N THR A 326 0.92 -24.19 6.87
CA THR A 326 1.81 -23.24 6.20
C THR A 326 1.90 -21.94 7.00
N LEU A 327 3.13 -21.54 7.31
CA LEU A 327 3.44 -20.27 7.96
C LEU A 327 3.98 -19.25 6.95
N ASP A 328 3.17 -18.24 6.66
CA ASP A 328 3.58 -17.12 5.81
C ASP A 328 4.11 -15.96 6.65
N VAL A 329 5.32 -15.49 6.32
CA VAL A 329 6.06 -14.48 7.07
C VAL A 329 6.47 -13.35 6.13
N ALA A 330 6.14 -12.10 6.48
CA ALA A 330 6.71 -10.93 5.82
C ALA A 330 8.04 -10.55 6.46
N VAL A 331 9.07 -10.38 5.62
CA VAL A 331 10.43 -10.02 6.03
C VAL A 331 10.94 -8.83 5.23
N ASP A 332 11.86 -8.05 5.81
CA ASP A 332 12.49 -6.92 5.10
C ASP A 332 13.47 -7.39 4.02
N ASP A 333 14.16 -8.50 4.26
CA ASP A 333 15.09 -9.10 3.32
C ASP A 333 15.23 -10.62 3.53
N VAL A 334 15.78 -11.30 2.53
CA VAL A 334 16.07 -12.75 2.54
C VAL A 334 17.56 -13.03 2.38
N PRO A 335 18.07 -14.18 2.87
CA PRO A 335 19.46 -14.59 2.69
C PRO A 335 19.88 -14.58 1.21
N SER A 336 21.08 -14.08 0.94
CA SER A 336 21.65 -14.08 -0.41
C SER A 336 23.18 -14.03 -0.38
N PRO A 337 23.88 -15.16 -0.61
CA PRO A 337 23.35 -16.49 -0.89
C PRO A 337 22.95 -17.27 0.38
N LEU A 338 22.05 -18.25 0.22
CA LEU A 338 21.63 -19.11 1.33
C LEU A 338 22.69 -20.16 1.68
N GLY A 339 22.98 -20.33 2.98
CA GLY A 339 23.92 -21.33 3.47
C GLY A 339 24.13 -21.30 4.99
N PRO A 340 25.11 -22.06 5.51
CA PRO A 340 25.40 -22.14 6.96
C PRO A 340 26.25 -20.97 7.50
N TRP A 341 26.54 -19.96 6.68
CA TRP A 341 27.44 -18.84 7.01
C TRP A 341 26.61 -17.62 7.40
N ILE A 342 26.67 -17.23 8.67
CA ILE A 342 25.88 -16.09 9.18
C ILE A 342 26.64 -14.78 8.90
N ARG A 343 26.16 -14.01 7.91
CA ARG A 343 26.75 -12.74 7.47
C ARG A 343 25.76 -11.59 7.48
N SER A 344 24.46 -11.88 7.49
CA SER A 344 23.39 -10.90 7.68
C SER A 344 22.37 -11.34 8.74
N PRO A 345 21.49 -10.42 9.19
CA PRO A 345 20.34 -10.78 10.02
C PRO A 345 19.42 -11.82 9.37
N ALA A 346 19.25 -11.78 8.04
CA ALA A 346 18.45 -12.76 7.32
C ALA A 346 19.11 -14.16 7.37
N ASP A 347 20.43 -14.25 7.22
CA ASP A 347 21.16 -15.52 7.37
C ASP A 347 20.97 -16.08 8.78
N ALA A 348 21.09 -15.25 9.81
CA ALA A 348 20.93 -15.67 11.21
C ALA A 348 19.52 -16.24 11.48
N ARG A 349 18.50 -15.69 10.81
CA ARG A 349 17.10 -16.11 10.91
C ARG A 349 16.85 -17.45 10.23
N VAL A 350 17.35 -17.66 9.01
CA VAL A 350 17.03 -18.85 8.20
C VAL A 350 18.02 -20.00 8.43
N ALA A 351 19.31 -19.73 8.63
CA ALA A 351 20.33 -20.78 8.72
C ALA A 351 20.07 -21.75 9.88
N ARG A 352 19.53 -21.27 11.01
CA ARG A 352 19.19 -22.09 12.18
C ARG A 352 18.02 -23.05 11.95
N LEU A 353 17.18 -22.80 10.95
CA LEU A 353 16.12 -23.73 10.54
C LEU A 353 16.66 -24.86 9.64
N LEU A 354 17.72 -24.55 8.89
CA LEU A 354 18.31 -25.44 7.91
C LEU A 354 19.44 -26.29 8.48
N PHE A 355 20.23 -25.75 9.40
CA PHE A 355 21.47 -26.35 9.86
C PHE A 355 21.52 -26.35 11.39
N LEU A 356 21.96 -27.48 11.95
CA LEU A 356 22.17 -27.60 13.38
C LEU A 356 23.53 -27.01 13.78
N PRO A 357 23.61 -26.31 14.93
CA PRO A 357 24.88 -25.95 15.55
C PRO A 357 25.60 -27.17 16.14
N LEU A 358 26.89 -27.02 16.43
CA LEU A 358 27.62 -28.04 17.20
C LEU A 358 27.14 -28.07 18.65
N LEU A 359 27.01 -26.90 19.28
CA LEU A 359 26.58 -26.73 20.67
C LEU A 359 25.60 -25.55 20.77
N ALA A 360 24.41 -25.76 21.33
CA ALA A 360 23.36 -24.73 21.37
C ALA A 360 23.51 -23.71 22.52
N SER A 361 24.14 -24.09 23.64
CA SER A 361 24.39 -23.17 24.76
C SER A 361 25.51 -23.68 25.67
N ASP A 362 25.97 -22.85 26.62
CA ASP A 362 26.99 -23.24 27.61
C ASP A 362 26.42 -23.97 28.83
N GLY A 363 25.11 -24.20 28.87
CA GLY A 363 24.45 -24.90 29.97
C GLY A 363 24.92 -26.36 30.08
N ASP A 364 24.91 -26.89 31.30
CA ASP A 364 25.37 -28.26 31.56
C ASP A 364 24.57 -29.33 30.79
N GLU A 365 23.29 -29.07 30.51
CA GLU A 365 22.48 -29.97 29.68
C GLU A 365 22.96 -30.00 28.22
N ALA A 366 23.32 -28.85 27.65
CA ALA A 366 23.88 -28.74 26.31
C ALA A 366 25.23 -29.46 26.24
N LYS A 367 26.12 -29.20 27.20
CA LYS A 367 27.44 -29.83 27.28
C LYS A 367 27.38 -31.34 27.48
N ARG A 368 26.34 -31.86 28.15
CA ARG A 368 26.08 -33.31 28.27
C ARG A 368 25.27 -33.89 27.10
N GLY A 369 25.00 -33.11 26.06
CA GLY A 369 24.26 -33.54 24.87
C GLY A 369 22.78 -33.82 25.09
N LYS A 370 22.21 -33.38 26.22
CA LYS A 370 20.80 -33.62 26.58
C LYS A 370 19.83 -32.68 25.86
N LEU A 371 20.30 -31.55 25.35
CA LEU A 371 19.47 -30.65 24.54
C LEU A 371 19.27 -31.21 23.13
N ALA A 372 18.04 -31.06 22.63
CA ALA A 372 17.70 -31.25 21.23
C ALA A 372 18.27 -30.09 20.38
N GLY A 373 18.31 -30.26 19.06
CA GLY A 373 18.69 -29.16 18.15
C GLY A 373 20.18 -28.82 18.13
N GLN A 374 21.05 -29.74 18.56
CA GLN A 374 22.52 -29.63 18.44
C GLN A 374 23.14 -30.96 18.03
N LEU A 375 24.34 -30.90 17.44
CA LEU A 375 25.09 -32.09 17.01
C LEU A 375 25.90 -32.76 18.12
N ALA A 376 26.32 -32.01 19.14
CA ALA A 376 27.10 -32.57 20.24
C ALA A 376 26.25 -33.52 21.12
N ALA A 377 26.70 -34.76 21.26
CA ALA A 377 26.27 -35.73 22.26
C ALA A 377 27.01 -35.54 23.61
N GLY A 378 28.10 -34.79 23.60
CA GLY A 378 28.86 -34.42 24.80
C GLY A 378 30.04 -33.53 24.43
N LEU A 379 30.40 -32.61 25.31
CA LEU A 379 31.57 -31.74 25.23
C LEU A 379 32.37 -31.85 26.53
N GLU A 380 33.61 -32.30 26.41
CA GLU A 380 34.59 -32.32 27.49
C GLU A 380 35.69 -31.29 27.20
N SER A 381 36.12 -30.60 28.25
CA SER A 381 37.16 -29.57 28.17
C SER A 381 38.36 -30.01 29.01
N THR A 382 39.53 -30.07 28.38
CA THR A 382 40.80 -30.52 28.98
C THR A 382 41.92 -29.53 28.63
N ASP A 383 43.14 -29.76 29.15
CA ASP A 383 44.29 -28.86 28.96
C ASP A 383 43.96 -27.39 29.27
N LEU A 384 43.37 -27.14 30.45
CA LEU A 384 42.95 -25.81 30.90
C LEU A 384 42.03 -25.08 29.90
N GLY A 385 41.23 -25.83 29.13
CA GLY A 385 40.29 -25.29 28.15
C GLY A 385 40.82 -25.13 26.73
N ARG A 386 42.08 -25.50 26.47
CA ARG A 386 42.67 -25.46 25.12
C ARG A 386 42.35 -26.71 24.29
N ARG A 387 41.90 -27.80 24.91
CA ARG A 387 41.55 -29.03 24.21
C ARG A 387 40.09 -29.38 24.49
N LEU A 388 39.27 -29.28 23.45
CA LEU A 388 37.85 -29.63 23.49
C LEU A 388 37.63 -30.97 22.78
N ILE A 389 36.98 -31.90 23.47
CA ILE A 389 36.64 -33.22 22.95
C ILE A 389 35.11 -33.26 22.79
N VAL A 390 34.65 -33.35 21.55
CA VAL A 390 33.23 -33.37 21.21
C VAL A 390 32.86 -34.74 20.68
N ARG A 391 31.81 -35.35 21.25
CA ARG A 391 31.20 -36.56 20.67
C ARG A 391 30.02 -36.14 19.79
N ILE A 392 29.99 -36.56 18.53
CA ILE A 392 28.91 -36.22 17.60
C ILE A 392 27.79 -37.27 17.72
N LYS A 393 26.53 -36.81 17.68
CA LYS A 393 25.37 -37.71 17.65
C LYS A 393 25.38 -38.55 16.35
N PRO A 394 25.29 -39.89 16.41
CA PRO A 394 25.45 -40.76 15.25
C PRO A 394 24.27 -40.76 14.26
N ASP A 395 23.06 -40.41 14.71
CA ASP A 395 21.81 -40.62 13.97
C ASP A 395 21.16 -39.31 13.48
N ILE A 396 21.96 -38.39 12.94
CA ILE A 396 21.46 -37.13 12.37
C ILE A 396 21.61 -37.15 10.85
N PRO A 397 20.60 -37.58 10.08
CA PRO A 397 20.70 -37.70 8.63
C PRO A 397 20.77 -36.35 7.94
N TRP A 398 21.55 -36.27 6.86
CA TRP A 398 21.48 -35.17 5.89
C TRP A 398 20.17 -35.22 5.09
N SER A 399 19.72 -34.07 4.60
CA SER A 399 18.45 -33.93 3.86
C SER A 399 18.40 -34.66 2.52
N ASP A 400 19.56 -35.06 1.99
CA ASP A 400 19.69 -35.85 0.76
C ASP A 400 19.64 -37.37 1.00
N GLY A 401 19.55 -37.81 2.27
CA GLY A 401 19.52 -39.23 2.64
C GLY A 401 20.84 -39.96 2.42
N SER A 402 21.93 -39.26 2.09
CA SER A 402 23.20 -39.88 1.71
C SER A 402 23.92 -40.58 2.88
N ARG A 403 23.97 -39.92 4.05
CA ARG A 403 24.59 -40.40 5.29
C ARG A 403 24.15 -39.57 6.50
N SER A 404 24.51 -40.02 7.70
CA SER A 404 24.46 -39.20 8.91
C SER A 404 25.58 -38.15 8.96
N THR A 405 25.33 -37.07 9.70
CA THR A 405 26.30 -36.01 10.00
C THR A 405 27.49 -36.60 10.73
N SER A 406 28.69 -36.46 10.16
CA SER A 406 29.92 -37.07 10.68
C SER A 406 30.84 -36.05 11.35
N ALA A 407 31.78 -36.52 12.17
CA ALA A 407 32.85 -35.67 12.72
C ALA A 407 33.68 -34.99 11.62
N VAL A 408 33.81 -35.61 10.44
CA VAL A 408 34.49 -35.03 9.26
C VAL A 408 33.71 -33.84 8.70
N ASP A 409 32.38 -33.89 8.68
CA ASP A 409 31.56 -32.76 8.23
C ASP A 409 31.73 -31.56 9.16
N VAL A 410 31.67 -31.81 10.48
CA VAL A 410 31.90 -30.78 11.50
C VAL A 410 33.31 -30.21 11.37
N ALA A 411 34.32 -31.07 11.25
CA ALA A 411 35.71 -30.66 11.10
C ALA A 411 35.90 -29.75 9.87
N ARG A 412 35.36 -30.16 8.72
CA ARG A 412 35.43 -29.37 7.49
C ARG A 412 34.72 -28.02 7.64
N ALA A 413 33.53 -27.98 8.22
CA ALA A 413 32.80 -26.73 8.43
C ALA A 413 33.58 -25.76 9.33
N LEU A 414 34.27 -26.25 10.35
CA LEU A 414 35.12 -25.42 11.20
C LEU A 414 36.41 -24.96 10.48
N ILE A 415 37.02 -25.82 9.66
CA ILE A 415 38.23 -25.50 8.88
C ILE A 415 37.93 -24.50 7.75
N ASP A 416 36.79 -24.61 7.06
CA ASP A 416 36.40 -23.71 5.97
C ASP A 416 36.28 -22.24 6.44
N ARG A 417 36.01 -22.01 7.74
CA ARG A 417 36.01 -20.67 8.36
C ARG A 417 37.41 -20.08 8.50
N CYS A 418 38.45 -20.88 8.33
CA CYS A 418 39.84 -20.46 8.44
C CYS A 418 40.49 -20.17 7.08
N ASP A 419 39.79 -20.35 5.95
CA ASP A 419 40.33 -20.09 4.61
C ASP A 419 40.21 -18.61 4.21
N PRO A 420 41.30 -17.81 4.23
CA PRO A 420 41.26 -16.39 3.89
C PRO A 420 40.97 -16.14 2.40
N GLN A 421 41.09 -17.16 1.53
CA GLN A 421 40.78 -17.04 0.10
C GLN A 421 39.28 -16.97 -0.16
N ASN A 422 38.46 -17.29 0.84
CA ASN A 422 37.00 -17.20 0.73
C ASN A 422 36.41 -16.19 1.74
N PRO A 423 36.36 -14.89 1.38
CA PRO A 423 35.84 -13.84 2.26
C PRO A 423 34.39 -14.04 2.71
N ALA A 424 33.60 -14.84 1.98
CA ALA A 424 32.21 -15.11 2.32
C ALA A 424 32.07 -16.08 3.51
N LYS A 425 33.09 -16.90 3.78
CA LYS A 425 33.09 -17.91 4.85
C LYS A 425 34.09 -17.61 5.97
N TYR A 426 35.17 -16.91 5.63
CA TYR A 426 36.29 -16.64 6.54
C TYR A 426 35.85 -15.91 7.82
N GLN A 427 36.47 -16.29 8.94
CA GLN A 427 36.33 -15.68 10.25
C GLN A 427 37.71 -15.53 10.89
N ALA A 428 38.29 -14.32 10.81
CA ALA A 428 39.66 -14.05 11.26
C ALA A 428 39.93 -14.51 12.70
N ARG A 429 39.00 -14.24 13.62
CA ARG A 429 39.18 -14.61 15.03
C ARG A 429 39.17 -16.11 15.26
N TRP A 430 38.28 -16.83 14.59
CA TRP A 430 38.25 -18.29 14.66
C TRP A 430 39.51 -18.90 14.06
N ALA A 431 39.96 -18.38 12.92
CA ALA A 431 41.21 -18.79 12.27
C ALA A 431 42.43 -18.59 13.17
N GLU A 432 42.44 -17.53 13.98
CA GLU A 432 43.52 -17.27 14.93
C GLU A 432 43.44 -18.17 16.17
N LEU A 433 42.23 -18.50 16.64
CA LEU A 433 41.99 -19.36 17.81
C LEU A 433 42.28 -20.84 17.53
N LEU A 434 41.89 -21.34 16.36
CA LEU A 434 41.96 -22.75 16.01
C LEU A 434 43.40 -23.16 15.67
N ASP A 435 43.93 -24.12 16.41
CA ASP A 435 45.26 -24.72 16.14
C ASP A 435 45.12 -25.99 15.29
N ARG A 436 44.25 -26.91 15.72
CA ARG A 436 44.06 -28.20 15.04
C ARG A 436 42.66 -28.75 15.22
N VAL A 437 42.20 -29.46 14.21
CA VAL A 437 40.96 -30.24 14.24
C VAL A 437 41.28 -31.68 13.84
N ASP A 438 41.05 -32.61 14.75
CA ASP A 438 41.24 -34.04 14.51
C ASP A 438 39.91 -34.78 14.64
N PRO A 439 39.28 -35.17 13.51
CA PRO A 439 38.18 -36.13 13.56
C PRO A 439 38.77 -37.53 13.81
N SER A 440 38.54 -38.12 14.98
CA SER A 440 38.95 -39.49 15.30
C SER A 440 37.90 -40.51 14.83
N GLY A 441 38.31 -41.79 14.72
CA GLY A 441 37.36 -42.89 14.55
C GLY A 441 36.41 -42.96 15.76
N GLU A 442 35.15 -43.36 15.55
CA GLU A 442 34.04 -43.39 16.54
C GLU A 442 33.21 -42.09 16.70
N GLY A 443 33.28 -41.15 15.75
CA GLY A 443 32.41 -39.96 15.77
C GLY A 443 32.81 -38.93 16.83
N GLN A 444 34.04 -39.01 17.30
CA GLN A 444 34.66 -38.03 18.19
C GLN A 444 35.46 -37.00 17.37
N LEU A 445 35.45 -35.77 17.86
CA LEU A 445 36.12 -34.61 17.27
C LEU A 445 36.96 -33.94 18.35
N GLU A 446 38.25 -33.86 18.15
CA GLU A 446 39.16 -33.10 19.00
C GLU A 446 39.46 -31.74 18.36
N LEU A 447 39.20 -30.67 19.11
CA LEU A 447 39.58 -29.30 18.77
C LEU A 447 40.72 -28.87 19.68
N ARG A 448 41.86 -28.51 19.09
CA ARG A 448 42.96 -27.84 19.79
C ARG A 448 42.92 -26.37 19.49
N LEU A 449 43.02 -25.57 20.53
CA LEU A 449 42.94 -24.12 20.49
C LEU A 449 44.24 -23.53 21.01
N LYS A 450 44.67 -22.41 20.41
CA LYS A 450 45.85 -21.68 20.90
C LYS A 450 45.63 -21.06 22.28
N ARG A 451 44.35 -20.83 22.65
CA ARG A 451 43.93 -20.27 23.94
C ARG A 451 42.51 -20.76 24.30
N PRO A 452 42.13 -20.82 25.59
CA PRO A 452 40.79 -21.23 25.99
C PRO A 452 39.71 -20.26 25.50
N LEU A 453 38.50 -20.77 25.27
CA LEU A 453 37.34 -19.96 24.93
C LEU A 453 36.67 -19.42 26.21
N LEU A 454 36.40 -18.12 26.27
CA LEU A 454 35.58 -17.53 27.34
C LEU A 454 34.17 -18.15 27.37
N LYS A 455 33.60 -18.38 26.19
CA LYS A 455 32.24 -18.88 26.00
C LYS A 455 32.19 -19.88 24.83
N PRO A 456 32.35 -21.19 25.07
CA PRO A 456 32.37 -22.20 24.02
C PRO A 456 31.17 -22.13 23.06
N ALA A 457 29.95 -21.96 23.58
CA ALA A 457 28.76 -21.92 22.73
C ALA A 457 28.74 -20.75 21.74
N PHE A 458 29.38 -19.61 22.04
CA PHE A 458 29.46 -18.52 21.06
C PHE A 458 30.12 -18.95 19.74
N TRP A 459 31.17 -19.76 19.83
CA TRP A 459 31.91 -20.26 18.67
C TRP A 459 31.27 -21.53 18.08
N LEU A 460 30.67 -22.36 18.94
CA LEU A 460 30.12 -23.67 18.56
C LEU A 460 28.62 -23.65 18.23
N ASP A 461 27.91 -22.53 18.43
CA ASP A 461 26.54 -22.27 17.94
C ASP A 461 26.51 -21.93 16.43
N ALA A 462 27.68 -21.94 15.77
CA ALA A 462 27.76 -21.73 14.34
C ALA A 462 27.15 -22.92 13.57
N PRO A 463 26.30 -22.68 12.55
CA PRO A 463 25.65 -23.77 11.83
C PRO A 463 26.64 -24.65 11.05
N ILE A 464 26.41 -25.96 11.04
CA ILE A 464 27.28 -26.94 10.37
C ILE A 464 26.65 -27.38 9.05
N GLY A 465 27.36 -27.13 7.94
CA GLY A 465 26.96 -27.57 6.61
C GLY A 465 27.61 -28.88 6.16
N SER A 466 27.10 -29.43 5.06
CA SER A 466 27.53 -30.71 4.48
C SER A 466 28.84 -30.57 3.72
N ALA A 467 29.86 -31.34 4.12
CA ALA A 467 31.14 -31.35 3.40
C ALA A 467 31.05 -32.18 2.11
N HIS A 468 30.30 -33.29 2.13
CA HIS A 468 30.19 -34.23 1.01
C HIS A 468 29.42 -33.66 -0.20
N ALA A 469 28.52 -32.70 0.02
CA ALA A 469 27.76 -32.05 -1.05
C ALA A 469 28.61 -31.02 -1.85
N GLY A 470 29.80 -30.68 -1.31
CA GLY A 470 30.75 -29.70 -1.81
C GLY A 470 31.33 -29.96 -3.20
N PHE A 471 31.85 -28.91 -3.83
CA PHE A 471 32.94 -29.06 -4.80
C PHE A 471 34.23 -29.30 -4.02
N ASP A 472 34.99 -30.33 -4.35
CA ASP A 472 36.24 -30.72 -3.67
C ASP A 472 36.12 -30.95 -2.15
N GLY A 473 34.92 -31.28 -1.66
CA GLY A 473 34.66 -31.49 -0.23
C GLY A 473 34.50 -30.22 0.62
N ARG A 474 34.36 -29.02 0.01
CA ARG A 474 34.08 -27.74 0.69
C ARG A 474 32.58 -27.54 0.93
N VAL A 475 32.17 -26.96 2.06
CA VAL A 475 30.74 -26.82 2.39
C VAL A 475 30.01 -25.90 1.39
N VAL A 476 28.90 -26.38 0.82
CA VAL A 476 28.16 -25.72 -0.28
C VAL A 476 27.44 -24.46 0.19
N VAL A 477 27.39 -23.49 -0.72
CA VAL A 477 26.48 -22.35 -0.68
C VAL A 477 25.54 -22.51 -1.88
N SER A 478 24.25 -22.25 -1.72
CA SER A 478 23.30 -22.31 -2.84
C SER A 478 23.61 -21.22 -3.86
N ALA A 479 24.45 -21.54 -4.85
CA ALA A 479 24.36 -20.98 -6.18
C ALA A 479 23.46 -21.93 -6.99
N ARG A 480 22.62 -21.38 -7.88
CA ARG A 480 21.44 -21.98 -8.54
C ARG A 480 21.57 -23.41 -9.15
N GLU A 481 22.74 -24.04 -9.11
CA GLU A 481 23.10 -25.29 -9.78
C GLU A 481 23.07 -26.54 -8.88
N ARG A 482 23.06 -26.44 -7.54
CA ARG A 482 22.94 -27.62 -6.64
C ARG A 482 21.91 -27.40 -5.52
N VAL A 483 21.16 -28.45 -5.21
CA VAL A 483 20.22 -28.47 -4.07
C VAL A 483 21.01 -28.36 -2.77
N LEU A 484 20.59 -27.45 -1.88
CA LEU A 484 21.23 -27.24 -0.60
C LEU A 484 20.97 -28.44 0.32
N VAL A 485 22.04 -29.12 0.75
CA VAL A 485 21.96 -30.26 1.68
C VAL A 485 22.13 -29.79 3.11
N SER A 486 21.12 -30.05 3.94
CA SER A 486 20.95 -29.49 5.28
C SER A 486 20.69 -30.60 6.32
N ASN A 487 20.88 -30.34 7.62
CA ASN A 487 20.67 -31.33 8.69
C ASN A 487 19.72 -30.86 9.80
N GLY A 488 19.18 -29.65 9.69
CA GLY A 488 18.17 -29.09 10.58
C GLY A 488 16.76 -29.63 10.32
N PRO A 489 15.76 -29.09 11.05
CA PRO A 489 14.36 -29.53 10.97
C PRO A 489 13.66 -29.19 9.65
N PHE A 490 14.19 -28.23 8.89
CA PHE A 490 13.67 -27.85 7.57
C PHE A 490 14.73 -28.01 6.48
N ASN A 491 14.26 -28.20 5.24
CA ASN A 491 15.06 -28.07 4.02
C ASN A 491 14.54 -26.91 3.16
N CYS A 492 15.41 -26.36 2.31
CA CYS A 492 15.04 -25.29 1.39
C CYS A 492 14.43 -25.88 0.11
N ALA A 493 13.19 -25.53 -0.21
CA ALA A 493 12.51 -25.90 -1.45
C ALA A 493 12.63 -24.82 -2.53
N VAL A 494 12.51 -23.54 -2.14
CA VAL A 494 12.63 -22.40 -3.05
C VAL A 494 13.55 -21.35 -2.44
N SER A 495 14.49 -20.84 -3.25
CA SER A 495 15.33 -19.70 -2.87
C SER A 495 15.42 -18.72 -4.03
N THR A 496 14.76 -17.58 -3.87
CA THR A 496 14.78 -16.47 -4.83
C THR A 496 14.97 -15.15 -4.08
N PRO A 497 15.33 -14.05 -4.76
CA PRO A 497 15.44 -12.74 -4.12
C PRO A 497 14.15 -12.22 -3.46
N ARG A 498 12.99 -12.84 -3.70
CA ARG A 498 11.67 -12.44 -3.18
C ARG A 498 11.01 -13.44 -2.24
N LEU A 499 11.43 -14.70 -2.29
CA LEU A 499 10.79 -15.80 -1.59
C LEU A 499 11.83 -16.84 -1.15
N ILE A 500 11.80 -17.19 0.13
CA ILE A 500 12.36 -18.42 0.66
C ILE A 500 11.20 -19.34 1.06
N GLU A 501 11.18 -20.56 0.53
CA GLU A 501 10.25 -21.61 0.97
C GLU A 501 11.05 -22.72 1.64
N LEU A 502 10.68 -23.03 2.88
CA LEU A 502 11.23 -24.12 3.67
C LEU A 502 10.16 -25.19 3.90
N ARG A 503 10.53 -26.46 3.79
CA ARG A 503 9.65 -27.60 4.04
C ARG A 503 10.17 -28.41 5.23
N ALA A 504 9.26 -28.86 6.09
CA ALA A 504 9.63 -29.67 7.24
C ALA A 504 10.10 -31.05 6.79
N ARG A 505 11.12 -31.58 7.45
CA ARG A 505 11.60 -32.94 7.19
C ARG A 505 10.73 -33.96 7.93
N SER A 506 10.55 -35.13 7.31
CA SER A 506 9.79 -36.24 7.88
C SER A 506 10.55 -36.97 9.00
N GLU A 507 11.87 -36.93 8.98
CA GLU A 507 12.75 -37.57 9.97
C GLU A 507 13.16 -36.58 11.06
N SER A 508 13.09 -37.00 12.33
CA SER A 508 13.48 -36.18 13.48
C SER A 508 14.97 -35.84 13.43
N SER A 509 15.29 -34.56 13.22
CA SER A 509 16.66 -34.06 13.41
C SER A 509 16.97 -34.01 14.91
N ALA A 510 17.92 -34.84 15.36
CA ALA A 510 18.60 -34.73 16.66
C ALA A 510 17.70 -34.72 17.92
N GLY A 511 16.65 -35.54 17.96
CA GLY A 511 15.81 -35.74 19.16
C GLY A 511 14.76 -34.65 19.41
N GLY A 512 14.56 -33.73 18.46
CA GLY A 512 13.43 -32.80 18.47
C GLY A 512 12.13 -33.49 18.01
N GLY A 513 11.00 -33.10 18.60
CA GLY A 513 9.68 -33.52 18.09
C GLY A 513 9.47 -33.09 16.65
N ALA A 514 8.67 -33.84 15.88
CA ALA A 514 8.35 -33.47 14.50
C ALA A 514 7.67 -32.08 14.47
N ALA A 515 8.19 -31.19 13.63
CA ALA A 515 7.59 -29.87 13.47
C ALA A 515 6.12 -30.01 13.04
N LYS A 516 5.24 -29.32 13.78
CA LYS A 516 3.80 -29.27 13.49
C LYS A 516 3.53 -28.45 12.22
N LEU A 517 4.32 -27.40 12.00
CA LEU A 517 4.39 -26.69 10.73
C LEU A 517 5.06 -27.58 9.68
N LYS A 518 4.48 -27.64 8.47
CA LYS A 518 5.03 -28.39 7.34
C LYS A 518 5.69 -27.50 6.30
N ARG A 519 5.32 -26.22 6.24
CA ARG A 519 5.86 -25.26 5.29
C ARG A 519 6.03 -23.88 5.93
N ILE A 520 7.15 -23.22 5.67
CA ILE A 520 7.41 -21.81 6.04
C ILE A 520 7.73 -21.05 4.75
N ARG A 521 7.09 -19.91 4.52
CA ARG A 521 7.37 -19.02 3.39
C ARG A 521 7.73 -17.63 3.90
N GLU A 522 8.97 -17.21 3.64
CA GLU A 522 9.37 -15.82 3.85
C GLU A 522 9.20 -15.03 2.56
N PHE A 523 8.30 -14.04 2.60
CA PHE A 523 8.07 -13.10 1.51
C PHE A 523 8.81 -11.80 1.80
N ARG A 524 9.77 -11.47 0.93
CA ARG A 524 10.40 -10.16 0.92
C ARG A 524 9.51 -9.16 0.18
N TYR A 525 9.30 -8.00 0.79
CA TYR A 525 8.59 -6.89 0.17
C TYR A 525 9.54 -5.74 -0.14
N ASP A 526 9.49 -5.19 -1.36
CA ASP A 526 10.35 -4.07 -1.77
C ASP A 526 10.10 -2.79 -0.93
N ARG A 527 8.89 -2.67 -0.36
CA ARG A 527 8.47 -1.57 0.52
C ARG A 527 7.93 -2.10 1.85
N PRO A 528 8.43 -1.63 3.01
CA PRO A 528 7.91 -2.01 4.32
C PRO A 528 6.41 -1.76 4.50
N ALA A 529 5.89 -0.66 3.93
CA ALA A 529 4.44 -0.40 3.93
C ALA A 529 3.63 -1.50 3.22
N ALA A 530 4.19 -2.18 2.22
CA ALA A 530 3.55 -3.31 1.54
C ALA A 530 3.56 -4.56 2.42
N ALA A 531 4.64 -4.82 3.17
CA ALA A 531 4.70 -5.89 4.17
C ALA A 531 3.65 -5.69 5.27
N LEU A 532 3.59 -4.49 5.86
CA LEU A 532 2.59 -4.13 6.86
C LEU A 532 1.17 -4.28 6.30
N ALA A 533 0.91 -3.79 5.08
CA ALA A 533 -0.40 -3.92 4.46
C ALA A 533 -0.77 -5.39 4.18
N ALA A 534 0.18 -6.24 3.77
CA ALA A 534 -0.04 -7.67 3.60
C ALA A 534 -0.37 -8.35 4.94
N PHE A 535 0.35 -7.99 6.00
CA PHE A 535 0.08 -8.47 7.35
C PHE A 535 -1.31 -8.05 7.83
N LEU A 536 -1.68 -6.76 7.72
CA LEU A 536 -2.99 -6.22 8.12
C LEU A 536 -4.15 -6.78 7.29
N ARG A 537 -3.93 -7.17 6.03
CA ARG A 537 -4.92 -7.90 5.22
C ARG A 537 -5.06 -9.38 5.59
N GLY A 538 -4.06 -9.97 6.23
CA GLY A 538 -4.01 -11.40 6.55
C GLY A 538 -3.39 -12.28 5.48
N ASP A 539 -2.81 -11.67 4.44
CA ASP A 539 -2.03 -12.33 3.38
C ASP A 539 -0.79 -13.03 3.97
N VAL A 540 -0.27 -12.53 5.09
CA VAL A 540 0.78 -13.20 5.88
C VAL A 540 0.36 -13.35 7.34
N THR A 541 0.90 -14.35 8.03
CA THR A 541 0.60 -14.67 9.43
C THR A 541 1.50 -13.91 10.41
N VAL A 542 2.75 -13.66 10.01
CA VAL A 542 3.78 -13.02 10.84
C VAL A 542 4.41 -11.86 10.09
N LEU A 543 4.66 -10.77 10.81
CA LEU A 543 5.49 -9.64 10.39
C LEU A 543 6.77 -9.68 11.22
N ALA A 544 7.90 -10.01 10.58
CA ALA A 544 9.17 -10.23 11.28
C ALA A 544 9.74 -8.96 11.92
N HIS A 545 9.45 -7.80 11.33
CA HIS A 545 9.80 -6.47 11.84
C HIS A 545 8.57 -5.58 11.87
N ALA A 546 8.12 -5.22 13.06
CA ALA A 546 7.04 -4.25 13.26
C ALA A 546 7.65 -2.85 13.41
N PRO A 547 7.38 -1.90 12.49
CA PRO A 547 7.91 -0.54 12.60
C PRO A 547 7.51 0.11 13.93
N ALA A 548 8.47 0.80 14.57
CA ALA A 548 8.28 1.35 15.91
C ALA A 548 7.05 2.27 16.02
N ASP A 549 6.83 3.14 15.02
CA ASP A 549 5.68 4.05 14.96
C ASP A 549 4.33 3.35 14.72
N GLN A 550 4.32 2.05 14.40
CA GLN A 550 3.12 1.25 14.17
C GLN A 550 2.80 0.28 15.32
N VAL A 551 3.71 0.11 16.29
CA VAL A 551 3.55 -0.87 17.38
C VAL A 551 2.25 -0.67 18.16
N ALA A 552 1.93 0.57 18.54
CA ALA A 552 0.71 0.87 19.28
C ALA A 552 -0.56 0.55 18.47
N THR A 553 -0.56 0.89 17.18
CA THR A 553 -1.68 0.59 16.26
C THR A 553 -1.84 -0.92 16.06
N LEU A 554 -0.73 -1.65 15.92
CA LEU A 554 -0.74 -3.11 15.79
C LEU A 554 -1.26 -3.78 17.06
N ALA A 555 -0.83 -3.33 18.23
CA ALA A 555 -1.30 -3.85 19.52
C ALA A 555 -2.80 -3.58 19.76
N ALA A 556 -3.33 -2.47 19.23
CA ALA A 556 -4.76 -2.15 19.28
C ALA A 556 -5.59 -2.87 18.20
N THR A 557 -4.96 -3.53 17.23
CA THR A 557 -5.66 -4.20 16.12
C THR A 557 -6.22 -5.54 16.60
N PRO A 558 -7.53 -5.82 16.40
CA PRO A 558 -8.10 -7.13 16.71
C PRO A 558 -7.35 -8.25 15.99
N ASP A 559 -7.21 -9.39 16.66
CA ASP A 559 -6.53 -10.57 16.14
C ASP A 559 -5.03 -10.44 15.88
N VAL A 560 -4.39 -9.36 16.34
CA VAL A 560 -2.94 -9.15 16.26
C VAL A 560 -2.34 -9.21 17.66
N LYS A 561 -1.18 -9.85 17.76
CA LYS A 561 -0.29 -9.80 18.91
C LYS A 561 1.04 -9.20 18.49
N VAL A 562 1.65 -8.46 19.41
CA VAL A 562 2.97 -7.87 19.23
C VAL A 562 3.89 -8.43 20.30
N GLY A 563 5.07 -8.87 19.89
CA GLY A 563 6.14 -9.31 20.77
C GLY A 563 7.40 -8.50 20.52
N ARG A 564 8.37 -8.65 21.41
CA ARG A 564 9.65 -7.97 21.35
C ARG A 564 10.80 -8.95 21.26
N TYR A 565 11.90 -8.50 20.65
CA TYR A 565 13.16 -9.21 20.75
C TYR A 565 13.85 -8.88 22.08
N ALA A 566 14.56 -9.86 22.66
CA ALA A 566 15.22 -9.74 23.96
C ALA A 566 16.31 -8.65 23.98
N GLN A 567 17.02 -8.51 22.86
CA GLN A 567 18.02 -7.44 22.67
C GLN A 567 17.41 -6.30 21.84
N PRO A 568 17.68 -5.03 22.21
CA PRO A 568 17.27 -3.89 21.40
C PRO A 568 18.06 -3.85 20.09
N ALA A 569 17.49 -3.16 19.10
CA ALA A 569 18.18 -2.77 17.89
C ALA A 569 19.04 -1.52 18.18
N VAL A 570 20.33 -1.59 17.89
CA VAL A 570 21.28 -0.47 18.04
C VAL A 570 21.55 0.12 16.66
N HIS A 571 21.16 1.37 16.46
CA HIS A 571 21.32 2.09 15.20
C HIS A 571 22.63 2.89 15.20
N VAL A 572 23.46 2.68 14.19
CA VAL A 572 24.77 3.36 14.07
C VAL A 572 25.08 3.76 12.63
N LEU A 573 25.94 4.76 12.46
CA LEU A 573 26.68 4.99 11.22
C LEU A 573 28.09 4.45 11.39
N ALA A 574 28.39 3.34 10.72
CA ALA A 574 29.75 2.84 10.61
C ALA A 574 30.58 3.76 9.70
N LEU A 575 31.84 3.93 10.05
CA LEU A 575 32.78 4.81 9.34
C LEU A 575 33.95 3.98 8.82
N ASP A 576 34.40 4.26 7.59
CA ASP A 576 35.61 3.62 7.06
C ASP A 576 36.84 4.54 7.18
N GLY A 577 37.64 4.32 8.23
CA GLY A 577 38.93 4.98 8.42
C GLY A 577 39.96 4.73 7.29
N ARG A 578 39.70 3.87 6.30
CA ARG A 578 40.56 3.79 5.12
C ARG A 578 40.38 4.99 4.17
N ASN A 579 39.31 5.77 4.34
CA ASN A 579 39.17 7.10 3.73
C ASN A 579 39.91 8.14 4.61
N PRO A 580 40.92 8.84 4.08
CA PRO A 580 41.68 9.85 4.84
C PRO A 580 40.81 10.95 5.46
N ALA A 581 39.72 11.36 4.81
CA ALA A 581 38.82 12.37 5.35
C ALA A 581 38.16 11.87 6.65
N ILE A 582 37.73 10.62 6.68
CA ILE A 582 37.06 10.00 7.83
C ILE A 582 38.03 9.77 9.00
N ARG A 583 39.33 9.59 8.75
CA ARG A 583 40.36 9.53 9.82
C ARG A 583 40.49 10.84 10.59
N ASN A 584 40.04 11.96 10.02
CA ASN A 584 40.09 13.24 10.70
C ASN A 584 39.12 13.28 11.91
N ARG A 585 39.68 13.43 13.12
CA ARG A 585 38.90 13.46 14.38
C ARG A 585 37.89 14.63 14.41
N MET A 586 38.26 15.78 13.84
CA MET A 586 37.39 16.95 13.78
C MET A 586 36.20 16.71 12.86
N LEU A 587 36.40 16.01 11.73
CA LEU A 587 35.29 15.62 10.85
C LEU A 587 34.32 14.67 11.58
N ARG A 588 34.81 13.61 12.23
CA ARG A 588 33.94 12.65 12.93
C ARG A 588 33.12 13.30 14.04
N ARG A 589 33.76 14.15 14.85
CA ARG A 589 33.06 14.93 15.88
C ARG A 589 32.05 15.89 15.26
N GLY A 590 32.44 16.62 14.20
CA GLY A 590 31.55 17.53 13.49
C GLY A 590 30.30 16.84 12.95
N LEU A 591 30.45 15.65 12.35
CA LEU A 591 29.32 14.80 11.94
C LEU A 591 28.46 14.40 13.15
N SER A 592 29.06 13.98 14.26
CA SER A 592 28.31 13.60 15.47
C SER A 592 27.49 14.74 16.06
N TYR A 593 28.05 15.96 16.12
CA TYR A 593 27.37 17.18 16.59
C TYR A 593 26.25 17.63 15.65
N ALA A 594 26.36 17.35 14.35
CA ALA A 594 25.35 17.70 13.36
C ALA A 594 24.02 16.93 13.56
N ILE A 595 24.05 15.78 14.21
CA ILE A 595 22.89 14.89 14.34
C ILE A 595 22.09 15.23 15.59
N ASP A 596 20.86 15.72 15.40
CA ASP A 596 19.88 15.81 16.49
C ASP A 596 19.24 14.43 16.74
N ARG A 597 19.95 13.59 17.51
CA ARG A 597 19.54 12.21 17.80
C ARG A 597 18.16 12.15 18.46
N LYS A 598 17.87 13.08 19.37
CA LYS A 598 16.63 13.09 20.12
C LYS A 598 15.46 13.48 19.22
N ALA A 599 15.57 14.59 18.49
CA ALA A 599 14.51 15.03 17.59
C ALA A 599 14.26 13.99 16.48
N LEU A 600 15.31 13.42 15.88
CA LEU A 600 15.15 12.38 14.86
C LEU A 600 14.47 11.13 15.40
N LEU A 601 14.85 10.67 16.60
CA LEU A 601 14.22 9.51 17.23
C LEU A 601 12.74 9.77 17.53
N GLU A 602 12.42 10.87 18.22
CA GLU A 602 11.07 11.16 18.68
C GLU A 602 10.13 11.53 17.52
N GLU A 603 10.57 12.38 16.58
CA GLU A 603 9.69 12.92 15.52
C GLU A 603 9.61 12.01 14.28
N THR A 604 10.66 11.23 14.00
CA THR A 604 10.74 10.45 12.74
C THR A 604 10.58 8.95 12.96
N VAL A 605 11.25 8.38 13.97
CA VAL A 605 11.30 6.92 14.19
C VAL A 605 10.15 6.44 15.07
N LEU A 606 9.98 7.05 16.25
CA LEU A 606 8.99 6.65 17.24
C LEU A 606 7.63 7.31 17.02
N ARG A 607 7.63 8.59 16.61
CA ARG A 607 6.45 9.47 16.60
C ARG A 607 5.79 9.62 17.99
N HIS A 608 6.60 9.46 19.03
CA HIS A 608 6.24 9.68 20.43
C HIS A 608 7.52 10.00 21.22
N PRO A 609 7.42 10.53 22.46
CA PRO A 609 8.58 10.80 23.30
C PRO A 609 9.44 9.55 23.55
N ALA A 610 10.75 9.75 23.70
CA ALA A 610 11.69 8.67 23.99
C ALA A 610 11.44 8.04 25.37
N SER A 611 11.84 6.78 25.52
CA SER A 611 11.72 5.99 26.76
C SER A 611 13.11 5.55 27.25
N ASN A 612 13.19 4.84 28.38
CA ASN A 612 14.46 4.24 28.80
C ASN A 612 14.90 3.10 27.87
N ALA A 613 13.96 2.41 27.22
CA ALA A 613 14.25 1.33 26.29
C ALA A 613 14.54 1.87 24.88
N ASP A 614 13.89 2.96 24.49
CA ASP A 614 13.99 3.61 23.18
C ASP A 614 14.59 5.00 23.35
N ALA A 615 15.93 5.08 23.34
CA ALA A 615 16.66 6.27 23.72
C ALA A 615 17.78 6.61 22.72
N PRO A 616 18.16 7.89 22.58
CA PRO A 616 19.39 8.28 21.92
C PRO A 616 20.58 7.51 22.52
N SER A 617 21.45 6.98 21.68
CA SER A 617 22.60 6.18 22.10
C SER A 617 23.87 7.01 22.00
N ASP A 618 24.79 6.75 22.91
CA ASP A 618 26.12 7.33 22.98
C ASP A 618 27.23 6.31 22.77
N GLY A 619 26.90 5.02 22.68
CA GLY A 619 27.81 3.92 22.36
C GLY A 619 27.18 2.88 21.45
N VAL A 620 27.94 1.82 21.17
CA VAL A 620 27.46 0.66 20.38
C VAL A 620 26.85 -0.44 21.24
N PHE A 621 27.11 -0.42 22.55
CA PHE A 621 26.50 -1.36 23.47
C PHE A 621 25.14 -0.86 23.95
N PRO A 622 24.16 -1.76 24.12
CA PRO A 622 22.85 -1.40 24.67
C PRO A 622 22.96 -0.73 26.04
N LYS A 623 22.22 0.36 26.22
CA LYS A 623 22.11 1.10 27.47
C LYS A 623 21.56 0.23 28.59
N GLY A 624 22.11 0.40 29.79
CA GLY A 624 21.78 -0.40 30.97
C GLY A 624 22.37 -1.82 30.96
N GLY A 625 23.04 -2.23 29.88
CA GLY A 625 23.80 -3.47 29.83
C GLY A 625 25.07 -3.43 30.69
N TYR A 626 25.67 -4.59 30.99
CA TYR A 626 26.85 -4.65 31.86
C TYR A 626 28.11 -3.99 31.25
N ALA A 627 28.09 -3.72 29.94
CA ALA A 627 29.17 -3.08 29.18
C ALA A 627 28.89 -1.58 28.89
N ASP A 628 27.73 -1.05 29.30
CA ASP A 628 27.42 0.38 29.22
C ASP A 628 28.24 1.12 30.29
N ALA A 629 29.27 1.86 29.85
CA ALA A 629 30.18 2.50 30.77
C ALA A 629 29.52 3.68 31.50
N PRO A 630 29.56 3.72 32.85
CA PRO A 630 29.01 4.84 33.59
C PRO A 630 29.92 6.08 33.51
N GLY A 631 29.30 7.25 33.64
CA GLY A 631 30.00 8.52 33.91
C GLY A 631 30.57 9.24 32.68
N VAL A 632 30.26 8.82 31.46
CA VAL A 632 30.63 9.54 30.24
C VAL A 632 29.42 10.32 29.72
N LYS A 633 29.58 11.63 29.51
CA LYS A 633 28.50 12.47 28.96
C LYS A 633 28.43 12.29 27.44
N PRO A 634 27.23 12.12 26.86
CA PRO A 634 27.07 12.01 25.42
C PRO A 634 27.36 13.33 24.71
N LEU A 635 27.81 13.26 23.46
CA LEU A 635 27.92 14.45 22.60
C LEU A 635 26.52 14.94 22.24
N THR A 636 26.20 16.16 22.63
CA THR A 636 24.90 16.80 22.37
C THR A 636 24.87 17.43 20.99
N HIS A 637 23.67 17.64 20.42
CA HIS A 637 23.52 18.33 19.14
C HIS A 637 23.97 19.79 19.22
N ASP A 638 24.81 20.23 18.27
CA ASP A 638 25.24 21.63 18.12
C ASP A 638 25.63 21.89 16.66
N THR A 639 24.78 22.60 15.92
CA THR A 639 24.98 22.87 14.49
C THR A 639 26.14 23.84 14.22
N VAL A 640 26.39 24.78 15.13
CA VAL A 640 27.44 25.79 14.98
C VAL A 640 28.79 25.15 15.20
N LEU A 641 28.93 24.37 16.28
CA LEU A 641 30.13 23.60 16.56
C LEU A 641 30.38 22.56 15.46
N ALA A 642 29.34 21.87 14.98
CA ALA A 642 29.46 20.95 13.86
C ALA A 642 30.07 21.60 12.62
N ALA A 643 29.50 22.74 12.17
CA ALA A 643 30.01 23.46 11.01
C ALA A 643 31.43 24.01 11.21
N ALA A 644 31.77 24.45 12.42
CA ALA A 644 33.11 24.91 12.77
C ALA A 644 34.14 23.77 12.70
N LEU A 645 33.85 22.61 13.32
CA LEU A 645 34.72 21.44 13.31
C LEU A 645 34.92 20.89 11.89
N VAL A 646 33.86 20.82 11.09
CA VAL A 646 33.96 20.41 9.67
C VAL A 646 34.79 21.42 8.87
N THR A 647 34.67 22.71 9.14
CA THR A 647 35.47 23.74 8.45
C THR A 647 36.95 23.61 8.78
N LEU A 648 37.30 23.34 10.04
CA LEU A 648 38.68 23.06 10.45
C LEU A 648 39.21 21.79 9.79
N ALA A 649 38.42 20.70 9.80
CA ALA A 649 38.77 19.46 9.11
C ALA A 649 39.01 19.68 7.61
N ARG A 650 38.18 20.49 6.94
CA ARG A 650 38.39 20.88 5.54
C ARG A 650 39.72 21.61 5.35
N GLY A 651 40.11 22.48 6.28
CA GLY A 651 41.41 23.15 6.27
C GLY A 651 42.58 22.16 6.26
N GLU A 652 42.52 21.13 7.10
CA GLU A 652 43.52 20.05 7.20
C GLU A 652 43.52 19.12 5.97
N LEU A 653 42.36 18.98 5.29
CA LEU A 653 42.16 18.13 4.12
C LEU A 653 42.34 18.87 2.78
N GLY A 654 43.09 19.98 2.76
CA GLY A 654 43.40 20.69 1.52
C GLY A 654 42.26 21.56 0.95
N LYS A 655 41.28 21.95 1.79
CA LYS A 655 40.19 22.90 1.53
C LYS A 655 39.11 22.47 0.52
N ALA A 656 39.24 21.30 -0.09
CA ALA A 656 38.22 20.75 -0.98
C ALA A 656 36.86 20.55 -0.27
N PRO A 657 35.73 20.57 -0.99
CA PRO A 657 34.45 20.12 -0.46
C PRO A 657 34.52 18.64 -0.04
N ILE A 658 34.02 18.31 1.14
CA ILE A 658 33.93 16.92 1.60
C ILE A 658 32.67 16.31 1.00
N LYS A 659 32.86 15.26 0.20
CA LYS A 659 31.79 14.45 -0.39
C LYS A 659 31.96 13.01 0.11
N LEU A 660 30.91 12.44 0.66
CA LEU A 660 30.91 11.06 1.18
C LEU A 660 29.68 10.32 0.67
N LYS A 661 29.83 9.00 0.50
CA LYS A 661 28.71 8.10 0.19
C LYS A 661 28.13 7.50 1.48
N LEU A 662 26.81 7.57 1.65
CA LEU A 662 26.08 6.89 2.73
C LEU A 662 25.29 5.72 2.17
N GLU A 663 25.74 4.51 2.45
CA GLU A 663 25.02 3.27 2.12
C GLU A 663 24.09 2.88 3.27
N TYR A 664 22.83 2.51 2.98
CA TYR A 664 21.85 2.21 4.03
C TYR A 664 20.88 1.09 3.65
N PRO A 665 20.38 0.30 4.62
CA PRO A 665 19.45 -0.79 4.38
C PRO A 665 18.03 -0.28 4.12
N ALA A 666 17.27 -1.03 3.31
CA ALA A 666 15.88 -0.74 2.92
C ALA A 666 14.82 -0.91 4.04
N ILE A 667 15.15 -0.53 5.28
CA ILE A 667 14.29 -0.62 6.48
C ILE A 667 13.45 0.66 6.63
N ALA A 668 12.22 0.53 7.17
CA ALA A 668 11.23 1.63 7.21
C ALA A 668 11.74 2.89 7.91
N GLU A 669 12.20 2.74 9.15
CA GLU A 669 12.71 3.83 9.97
C GLU A 669 14.01 4.42 9.41
N VAL A 670 14.86 3.60 8.80
CA VAL A 670 16.10 4.05 8.16
C VAL A 670 15.80 4.91 6.94
N ARG A 671 14.89 4.46 6.06
CA ARG A 671 14.40 5.24 4.91
C ARG A 671 13.82 6.59 5.32
N ALA A 672 13.12 6.64 6.45
CA ALA A 672 12.54 7.88 6.97
C ALA A 672 13.61 8.86 7.48
N VAL A 673 14.68 8.35 8.09
CA VAL A 673 15.73 9.13 8.75
C VAL A 673 16.80 9.64 7.78
N VAL A 674 17.19 8.84 6.77
CA VAL A 674 18.32 9.17 5.89
C VAL A 674 18.20 10.55 5.22
N PRO A 675 17.05 10.98 4.67
CA PRO A 675 16.92 12.33 4.12
C PRO A 675 17.19 13.44 5.16
N ARG A 676 16.83 13.22 6.42
CA ARG A 676 17.10 14.17 7.51
C ARG A 676 18.57 14.20 7.91
N LEU A 677 19.25 13.05 7.90
CA LEU A 677 20.70 12.97 8.10
C LEU A 677 21.47 13.68 6.98
N VAL A 678 21.07 13.48 5.72
CA VAL A 678 21.66 14.17 4.56
C VAL A 678 21.56 15.68 4.73
N GLU A 679 20.39 16.19 5.14
CA GLU A 679 20.21 17.63 5.38
C GLU A 679 21.05 18.13 6.56
N ALA A 680 21.08 17.40 7.67
CA ALA A 680 21.92 17.74 8.84
C ALA A 680 23.41 17.85 8.45
N PHE A 681 23.92 16.89 7.68
CA PHE A 681 25.30 16.91 7.20
C PHE A 681 25.55 18.02 6.16
N ARG A 682 24.57 18.33 5.32
CA ARG A 682 24.65 19.46 4.39
C ARG A 682 24.80 20.79 5.13
N LEU A 683 24.03 21.01 6.20
CA LEU A 683 24.15 22.18 7.07
C LEU A 683 25.53 22.26 7.76
N ALA A 684 26.10 21.10 8.12
CA ALA A 684 27.47 20.99 8.60
C ALA A 684 28.54 21.12 7.48
N ARG A 685 28.16 21.40 6.23
CA ARG A 685 29.03 21.59 5.04
C ARG A 685 29.65 20.30 4.48
N VAL A 686 29.01 19.15 4.67
CA VAL A 686 29.38 17.86 4.08
C VAL A 686 28.32 17.44 3.06
N GLN A 687 28.73 17.04 1.85
CA GLN A 687 27.81 16.53 0.84
C GLN A 687 27.69 15.01 0.95
N ILE A 688 26.47 14.50 1.03
CA ILE A 688 26.20 13.06 1.17
C ILE A 688 25.44 12.54 -0.05
N GLU A 689 26.00 11.52 -0.69
CA GLU A 689 25.30 10.70 -1.67
C GLU A 689 24.68 9.49 -0.96
N ALA A 690 23.36 9.48 -0.79
CA ALA A 690 22.65 8.39 -0.13
C ALA A 690 22.30 7.27 -1.13
N VAL A 691 22.70 6.03 -0.83
CA VAL A 691 22.47 4.85 -1.66
C VAL A 691 21.82 3.74 -0.84
N GLU A 692 20.60 3.38 -1.24
CA GLU A 692 19.86 2.30 -0.63
C GLU A 692 20.31 0.93 -1.16
N LEU A 693 20.46 -0.05 -0.27
CA LEU A 693 20.82 -1.43 -0.60
C LEU A 693 19.93 -2.42 0.18
N PRO A 694 19.77 -3.66 -0.32
CA PRO A 694 19.25 -4.77 0.50
C PRO A 694 20.13 -4.98 1.74
N GLU A 695 19.52 -5.19 2.90
CA GLU A 695 20.26 -5.32 4.17
C GLU A 695 21.26 -6.48 4.13
N SER A 696 20.86 -7.62 3.58
CA SER A 696 21.72 -8.81 3.52
C SER A 696 22.92 -8.60 2.62
N GLN A 697 22.74 -7.89 1.51
CA GLN A 697 23.83 -7.52 0.62
C GLN A 697 24.81 -6.58 1.33
N LEU A 698 24.28 -5.51 1.95
CA LEU A 698 25.08 -4.51 2.65
C LEU A 698 25.94 -5.16 3.75
N GLU A 699 25.31 -5.91 4.67
CA GLU A 699 26.03 -6.54 5.79
C GLU A 699 27.04 -7.59 5.31
N SER A 700 26.70 -8.40 4.32
CA SER A 700 27.59 -9.45 3.83
C SER A 700 28.87 -8.89 3.21
N GLU A 701 28.73 -7.84 2.38
CA GLU A 701 29.85 -7.16 1.71
C GLU A 701 30.72 -6.39 2.72
N LEU A 702 30.09 -5.70 3.68
CA LEU A 702 30.80 -4.98 4.74
C LEU A 702 31.60 -5.95 5.62
N ARG A 703 31.02 -7.09 6.00
CA ARG A 703 31.72 -8.16 6.75
C ARG A 703 32.83 -8.82 5.93
N ALA A 704 32.74 -8.80 4.60
CA ALA A 704 33.83 -9.26 3.72
C ALA A 704 34.96 -8.22 3.60
N GLY A 705 34.81 -7.06 4.23
CA GLY A 705 35.80 -5.99 4.26
C GLY A 705 35.77 -5.06 3.06
N ARG A 706 34.65 -5.01 2.30
CA ARG A 706 34.45 -4.03 1.23
C ARG A 706 34.69 -2.61 1.75
N ARG A 707 35.26 -1.74 0.90
CA ARG A 707 35.42 -0.31 1.20
C ARG A 707 34.10 0.45 1.08
N PHE A 708 33.92 1.40 1.98
CA PHE A 708 32.77 2.31 2.02
C PHE A 708 33.23 3.66 2.58
N ASP A 709 32.34 4.66 2.66
CA ASP A 709 32.59 5.88 3.43
C ASP A 709 31.79 5.82 4.73
N LEU A 710 30.45 5.88 4.59
CA LEU A 710 29.50 5.76 5.69
C LEU A 710 28.54 4.61 5.39
N ALA A 711 28.22 3.79 6.39
CA ALA A 711 27.20 2.77 6.29
C ALA A 711 26.24 2.84 7.48
N TYR A 712 24.94 3.00 7.22
CA TYR A 712 23.91 2.89 8.26
C TYR A 712 23.72 1.40 8.58
N ARG A 713 23.84 1.03 9.85
CA ARG A 713 23.65 -0.35 10.31
C ARG A 713 22.66 -0.41 11.47
N VAL A 714 21.84 -1.46 11.46
CA VAL A 714 20.95 -1.83 12.57
C VAL A 714 21.53 -3.09 13.18
N LEU A 715 22.04 -2.96 14.39
CA LEU A 715 22.87 -3.98 15.03
C LEU A 715 22.13 -4.63 16.19
N ARG A 716 22.46 -5.90 16.44
CA ARG A 716 22.08 -6.62 17.65
C ARG A 716 23.36 -7.01 18.37
N CYS A 717 23.39 -6.77 19.69
CA CYS A 717 24.49 -7.16 20.56
C CYS A 717 23.98 -8.24 21.51
N ASP A 718 24.35 -9.50 21.27
CA ASP A 718 23.94 -10.62 22.11
C ASP A 718 24.90 -10.80 23.29
N GLU A 719 26.20 -10.59 23.05
CA GLU A 719 27.25 -10.71 24.06
C GLU A 719 28.31 -9.61 23.87
N PRO A 720 28.24 -8.49 24.62
CA PRO A 720 29.13 -7.33 24.43
C PRO A 720 30.62 -7.65 24.34
N VAL A 721 31.12 -8.57 25.17
CA VAL A 721 32.54 -9.00 25.16
C VAL A 721 32.95 -9.66 23.83
N LEU A 722 32.06 -10.44 23.22
CA LEU A 722 32.38 -11.22 22.02
C LEU A 722 31.96 -10.51 20.73
N ASP A 723 30.97 -9.61 20.82
CA ASP A 723 30.45 -8.85 19.68
C ASP A 723 31.16 -7.50 19.48
N ALA A 724 31.90 -7.00 20.49
CA ALA A 724 32.54 -5.67 20.48
C ALA A 724 33.20 -5.30 19.14
N GLY A 725 34.06 -6.17 18.61
CA GLY A 725 34.76 -5.89 17.38
C GLY A 725 33.83 -5.74 16.16
N GLN A 726 32.81 -6.59 16.02
CA GLN A 726 31.85 -6.51 14.91
C GLN A 726 30.88 -5.31 15.04
N MET A 727 30.59 -4.89 16.27
CA MET A 727 29.83 -3.67 16.57
C MET A 727 30.59 -2.41 16.12
N ILE A 728 31.91 -2.39 16.24
CA ILE A 728 32.77 -1.24 15.95
C ILE A 728 33.27 -1.24 14.51
N CYS A 729 33.68 -2.41 14.01
CA CYS A 729 34.30 -2.59 12.71
C CYS A 729 33.53 -3.69 11.94
N PRO A 730 32.74 -3.36 10.91
CA PRO A 730 31.95 -4.38 10.21
C PRO A 730 32.80 -5.51 9.64
N GLY A 731 33.99 -5.18 9.10
CA GLY A 731 34.93 -6.16 8.55
C GLY A 731 35.90 -6.74 9.58
N TYR A 732 35.54 -6.79 10.87
CA TYR A 732 36.44 -7.26 11.94
C TYR A 732 36.96 -8.70 11.73
N ASP A 733 36.12 -9.55 11.15
CA ASP A 733 36.46 -10.95 10.82
C ASP A 733 36.87 -11.14 9.34
N ALA A 734 37.09 -10.06 8.58
CA ALA A 734 37.47 -10.12 7.17
C ALA A 734 38.92 -10.58 6.96
N PRO A 735 39.28 -11.08 5.76
CA PRO A 735 40.66 -11.49 5.46
C PRO A 735 41.69 -10.37 5.69
N PRO A 736 42.88 -10.66 6.23
CA PRO A 736 43.91 -9.64 6.46
C PRO A 736 44.29 -8.85 5.19
N ALA A 737 44.24 -9.50 4.02
CA ALA A 737 44.58 -8.90 2.73
C ALA A 737 43.71 -7.69 2.33
N VAL A 738 42.46 -7.61 2.81
CA VAL A 738 41.58 -6.46 2.51
C VAL A 738 41.77 -5.29 3.49
N ASN A 739 42.64 -5.47 4.49
CA ASN A 739 42.99 -4.48 5.51
C ASN A 739 41.76 -3.82 6.17
N ALA A 740 40.74 -4.62 6.48
CA ALA A 740 39.47 -4.10 6.99
C ALA A 740 39.61 -3.46 8.38
N LEU A 741 40.50 -3.96 9.23
CA LEU A 741 40.74 -3.38 10.57
C LEU A 741 41.21 -1.91 10.52
N ALA A 742 41.82 -1.47 9.41
CA ALA A 742 42.16 -0.05 9.22
C ALA A 742 40.92 0.85 9.07
N SER A 743 39.72 0.29 8.95
CA SER A 743 38.48 1.05 9.04
C SER A 743 38.24 1.58 10.45
N ALA A 744 38.72 0.88 11.49
CA ALA A 744 38.70 1.38 12.86
C ALA A 744 39.67 2.56 12.96
N ALA A 745 39.12 3.77 12.93
CA ALA A 745 39.90 5.00 12.81
C ALA A 745 40.80 5.34 14.01
N SER A 746 40.82 4.51 15.06
CA SER A 746 41.55 4.72 16.32
C SER A 746 42.47 3.53 16.67
N PRO A 747 43.80 3.72 16.67
CA PRO A 747 44.75 2.68 17.10
C PRO A 747 44.54 2.22 18.54
N ARG A 748 44.07 3.12 19.41
CA ARG A 748 43.78 2.81 20.82
C ARG A 748 42.68 1.76 20.97
N ILE A 749 41.60 1.93 20.21
CA ILE A 749 40.48 0.98 20.20
C ILE A 749 40.92 -0.38 19.65
N LEU A 750 41.73 -0.41 18.59
CA LEU A 750 42.28 -1.66 18.06
C LEU A 750 43.15 -2.38 19.08
N GLN A 751 43.97 -1.66 19.85
CA GLN A 751 44.77 -2.26 20.92
C GLN A 751 43.89 -2.86 22.02
N LEU A 752 42.83 -2.16 22.44
CA LEU A 752 41.90 -2.65 23.46
C LEU A 752 41.11 -3.87 22.97
N LEU A 753 40.69 -3.88 21.71
CA LEU A 753 40.05 -5.04 21.10
C LEU A 753 41.00 -6.25 21.07
N LEU A 754 42.27 -6.05 20.72
CA LEU A 754 43.27 -7.11 20.78
C LEU A 754 43.46 -7.65 22.21
N GLN A 755 43.49 -6.78 23.22
CA GLN A 755 43.55 -7.18 24.62
C GLN A 755 42.30 -7.96 25.04
N LEU A 756 41.12 -7.54 24.58
CA LEU A 756 39.85 -8.23 24.84
C LEU A 756 39.85 -9.64 24.25
N GLU A 757 40.32 -9.80 23.00
CA GLU A 757 40.45 -11.09 22.35
C GLU A 757 41.42 -12.04 23.07
N GLN A 758 42.42 -11.50 23.77
CA GLN A 758 43.40 -12.27 24.55
C GLN A 758 42.95 -12.55 25.99
N ALA A 759 41.83 -11.97 26.43
CA ALA A 759 41.34 -12.15 27.80
C ALA A 759 40.89 -13.61 28.04
N ALA A 760 41.45 -14.24 29.07
CA ALA A 760 41.11 -15.61 29.47
C ALA A 760 40.06 -15.69 30.58
N GLU A 761 39.78 -14.57 31.26
CA GLU A 761 38.88 -14.50 32.40
C GLU A 761 37.77 -13.47 32.21
N TRP A 762 36.57 -13.81 32.69
CA TRP A 762 35.38 -12.98 32.55
C TRP A 762 35.49 -11.58 33.20
N PRO A 763 36.02 -11.43 34.44
CA PRO A 763 36.16 -10.11 35.06
C PRO A 763 37.06 -9.17 34.25
N THR A 764 38.17 -9.70 33.72
CA THR A 764 39.11 -8.96 32.86
C THR A 764 38.45 -8.55 31.56
N ALA A 765 37.76 -9.49 30.88
CA ALA A 765 37.05 -9.20 29.64
C ALA A 765 35.96 -8.13 29.83
N LYS A 766 35.19 -8.22 30.93
CA LYS A 766 34.21 -7.21 31.31
C LYS A 766 34.84 -5.83 31.54
N GLY A 767 35.97 -5.77 32.25
CA GLY A 767 36.71 -4.53 32.48
C GLY A 767 37.18 -3.88 31.17
N LEU A 768 37.68 -4.70 30.24
CA LEU A 768 38.08 -4.25 28.91
C LEU A 768 36.89 -3.77 28.06
N ALA A 769 35.75 -4.45 28.10
CA ALA A 769 34.53 -4.02 27.40
C ALA A 769 34.07 -2.62 27.87
N LEU A 770 34.07 -2.37 29.18
CA LEU A 770 33.77 -1.06 29.75
C LEU A 770 34.79 0.01 29.33
N GLN A 771 36.08 -0.36 29.25
CA GLN A 771 37.11 0.56 28.80
C GLN A 771 36.96 0.91 27.32
N ILE A 772 36.67 -0.09 26.48
CA ILE A 772 36.37 0.10 25.06
C ILE A 772 35.20 1.07 24.93
N ASP A 773 34.09 0.84 25.62
CA ASP A 773 32.92 1.70 25.52
C ASP A 773 33.20 3.17 25.88
N ARG A 774 34.01 3.42 26.91
CA ARG A 774 34.47 4.78 27.25
C ARG A 774 35.25 5.44 26.12
N GLU A 775 36.14 4.69 25.48
CA GLU A 775 37.00 5.19 24.41
C GLU A 775 36.20 5.42 23.12
N LEU A 776 35.19 4.58 22.84
CA LEU A 776 34.28 4.76 21.70
C LEU A 776 33.57 6.12 21.72
N ARG A 777 33.15 6.56 22.91
CA ARG A 777 32.46 7.85 23.12
C ARG A 777 33.32 9.06 22.79
N ASP A 778 34.65 8.94 22.88
CA ASP A 778 35.59 10.02 22.56
C ASP A 778 36.14 9.95 21.13
N GLU A 779 36.54 8.76 20.69
CA GLU A 779 37.23 8.55 19.42
C GLU A 779 36.29 8.42 18.21
N LEU A 780 35.02 8.06 18.46
CA LEU A 780 33.93 7.91 17.49
C LEU A 780 34.33 7.09 16.25
N PRO A 781 34.80 5.83 16.38
CA PRO A 781 35.04 4.99 15.20
C PRO A 781 33.74 4.65 14.45
N VAL A 782 32.61 4.81 15.13
CA VAL A 782 31.24 4.76 14.62
C VAL A 782 30.48 5.94 15.22
N LEU A 783 29.42 6.39 14.54
CA LEU A 783 28.52 7.40 15.09
C LEU A 783 27.28 6.69 15.64
N PRO A 784 27.13 6.55 16.97
CA PRO A 784 25.91 5.99 17.55
C PRO A 784 24.74 6.93 17.28
N LEU A 785 23.55 6.38 17.05
CA LEU A 785 22.32 7.15 16.83
C LEU A 785 21.37 6.96 18.02
N TRP A 786 20.76 5.77 18.12
CA TRP A 786 19.80 5.41 19.16
C TRP A 786 19.72 3.90 19.29
N GLN A 787 19.10 3.46 20.38
CA GLN A 787 18.57 2.13 20.50
C GLN A 787 17.04 2.17 20.44
N THR A 788 16.45 1.11 19.90
CA THR A 788 15.01 0.91 19.87
C THR A 788 14.69 -0.53 20.26
N THR A 789 13.57 -0.72 20.92
CA THR A 789 12.99 -2.03 21.16
C THR A 789 12.57 -2.60 19.81
N ALA A 790 13.20 -3.68 19.39
CA ALA A 790 12.84 -4.36 18.16
C ALA A 790 11.58 -5.20 18.40
N HIS A 791 10.58 -5.06 17.53
CA HIS A 791 9.30 -5.74 17.67
C HIS A 791 8.99 -6.62 16.46
N TYR A 792 8.16 -7.62 16.69
CA TYR A 792 7.56 -8.44 15.64
C TYR A 792 6.07 -8.61 15.97
N ALA A 793 5.27 -8.93 14.95
CA ALA A 793 3.83 -9.10 15.14
C ALA A 793 3.34 -10.41 14.51
N TRP A 794 2.32 -11.02 15.09
CA TRP A 794 1.69 -12.20 14.53
C TRP A 794 0.18 -12.17 14.74
N ARG A 795 -0.53 -12.94 13.92
CA ARG A 795 -1.98 -13.09 14.03
C ARG A 795 -2.35 -14.16 15.06
N ASN A 796 -3.49 -13.98 15.74
CA ASN A 796 -4.02 -14.89 16.77
C ASN A 796 -4.24 -16.34 16.30
N ARG A 797 -4.33 -16.57 14.98
CA ARG A 797 -4.38 -17.90 14.35
C ARG A 797 -3.09 -18.71 14.51
N LEU A 798 -1.97 -18.05 14.84
CA LEU A 798 -0.71 -18.68 15.17
C LEU A 798 -0.55 -18.75 16.70
N LYS A 799 -0.34 -19.96 17.19
CA LYS A 799 0.02 -20.28 18.59
C LYS A 799 1.48 -20.72 18.63
N GLY A 800 2.18 -20.39 19.71
CA GLY A 800 3.59 -20.75 19.91
C GLY A 800 4.56 -19.58 20.05
N PRO A 801 4.48 -18.49 19.25
CA PRO A 801 5.38 -17.34 19.45
C PRO A 801 5.26 -16.74 20.86
N ALA A 802 6.39 -16.35 21.44
CA ALA A 802 6.50 -15.82 22.79
C ALA A 802 6.50 -14.29 22.81
N GLU A 803 5.95 -13.64 23.83
CA GLU A 803 5.95 -12.17 23.94
C GLU A 803 7.37 -11.58 23.92
N GLU A 804 8.37 -12.33 24.40
CA GLU A 804 9.79 -12.00 24.30
C GLU A 804 10.58 -13.17 23.71
N THR A 805 11.47 -12.90 22.77
CA THR A 805 12.27 -13.93 22.09
C THR A 805 13.67 -13.47 21.70
N GLY A 806 14.67 -14.36 21.70
CA GLY A 806 16.01 -14.07 21.19
C GLY A 806 16.12 -14.15 19.66
N SER A 807 15.21 -14.86 19.00
CA SER A 807 15.14 -14.94 17.53
C SER A 807 13.71 -15.24 17.06
N LEU A 808 13.37 -14.86 15.83
CA LEU A 808 11.98 -14.95 15.35
C LEU A 808 11.41 -16.37 15.47
N TYR A 809 12.19 -17.39 15.12
CA TYR A 809 11.77 -18.79 15.09
C TYR A 809 12.17 -19.59 16.33
N GLN A 810 12.46 -18.94 17.45
CA GLN A 810 12.72 -19.65 18.69
C GLN A 810 11.47 -20.45 19.11
N GLY A 811 11.64 -21.75 19.35
CA GLY A 811 10.55 -22.65 19.75
C GLY A 811 9.62 -23.07 18.60
N ILE A 812 10.04 -22.91 17.34
CA ILE A 812 9.23 -23.19 16.12
C ILE A 812 8.63 -24.60 16.08
N GLU A 813 9.26 -25.57 16.73
CA GLU A 813 8.79 -26.95 16.84
C GLU A 813 7.43 -27.09 17.54
N THR A 814 7.09 -26.13 18.40
CA THR A 814 5.83 -26.11 19.16
C THR A 814 4.72 -25.33 18.46
N TRP A 815 5.04 -24.58 17.40
CA TRP A 815 4.12 -23.64 16.78
C TRP A 815 3.01 -24.35 16.01
N GLU A 816 1.80 -23.84 16.14
CA GLU A 816 0.61 -24.32 15.44
C GLU A 816 -0.09 -23.15 14.76
N VAL A 817 -0.44 -23.33 13.48
CA VAL A 817 -1.16 -22.33 12.71
C VAL A 817 -2.51 -22.89 12.30
N ALA A 818 -3.58 -22.15 12.58
CA ALA A 818 -4.92 -22.47 12.13
C ALA A 818 -5.15 -21.94 10.68
N PRO A 819 -5.94 -22.66 9.86
CA PRO A 819 -6.35 -22.17 8.56
C PRO A 819 -7.11 -20.85 8.70
N TRP A 820 -6.94 -19.98 7.73
CA TRP A 820 -7.65 -18.72 7.69
C TRP A 820 -7.94 -18.33 6.25
N ILE A 821 -9.13 -17.78 6.04
CA ILE A 821 -9.61 -17.26 4.77
C ILE A 821 -10.07 -15.84 5.03
N ALA A 822 -9.71 -14.93 4.13
CA ALA A 822 -10.22 -13.58 4.16
C ALA A 822 -11.75 -13.63 3.97
N LYS A 823 -12.51 -13.31 5.01
CA LYS A 823 -13.96 -13.14 4.88
C LYS A 823 -14.23 -11.87 4.09
N ASP A 824 -15.19 -11.94 3.18
CA ASP A 824 -15.65 -10.72 2.51
C ASP A 824 -16.45 -9.88 3.53
N PRO A 825 -16.03 -8.65 3.87
CA PRO A 825 -16.71 -7.84 4.88
C PRO A 825 -18.17 -7.53 4.52
N TRP A 826 -18.55 -7.67 3.24
CA TRP A 826 -19.92 -7.44 2.76
C TRP A 826 -20.83 -8.67 2.88
N ASN A 827 -20.26 -9.84 3.16
CA ASN A 827 -21.01 -11.07 3.44
C ASN A 827 -21.15 -11.37 4.94
N ALA A 828 -20.56 -10.53 5.81
CA ALA A 828 -20.76 -10.61 7.26
C ALA A 828 -22.15 -10.06 7.61
N LYS A 829 -23.15 -10.94 7.65
CA LYS A 829 -24.40 -10.70 8.37
C LYS A 829 -24.18 -10.81 9.87
#